data_AF-A0A2T8F582-F1
#
_entry.id   AF-A0A2T8F582-F1
#
_cell.length_a   1.000
_cell.length_b   1.000
_cell.length_c   1.000
_cell.angle_alpha   90.00
_cell.angle_beta   90.00
_cell.angle_gamma   90.00
#
_symmetry.space_group_name_H-M   'P 1'
#
loop_
_entity.id
_entity.type
_entity.pdbx_description
1 polymer ?
#
loop_
_entity_poly.entity_id
_entity_poly.type
_entity_poly.pdbx_seq_one_letter_code
_entity_poly.pdbx_strand_id
1 'polypeptide(L)'
;MVLWARRARLFLGLGGTMTQEWVRGGHRWMIAVPVASLASSMVVLVSGPSGAITAAVDCGPPRTLVTAADAWIDESSPATNLGNDSILKVRSQGPSGNFRALARFPAADPAPGGCVLQTATLRMYAASPGEDRTLMAVGLSSAWSESEVTWNNQPATDDLASSIASGSEQGYREWKVTAQVAAGAPHGFLIRDAAENDSGEQSFHGREKGENPPELVLRYAPPPDPSQGQLPPVPGEVACGQEIVASTLVTNDLTNCLGDGLVIGAPNITVDLAGHTIDGVGLGVGIRIDGFGEVTVRNGSVTDFDYGVQLNTGTARGLVEQLMLTANQVAAVELLDADGPAGGNTIKSNRLEGNGLGISLVNGTSGATVVGNTVLENAREGVVLHGSAGNVLDGNQFVGGSDRAIELFAASDNVLRGNSISGSGDGGIDVVAGSHRNLLEGNVLTATGDSGLYVSESDGNRLIENTAHGMSDNGITLSTANESVVRGNDVRFNAVGMELSGSSRNVVVGNVAGESLGNGIELAGGSFANTIRGNVVNRGGGDGIVVADDALVADQTEPGVDHANVVEGNTANENQGDGIEAAKGGHVLASNVTIGNGSWGIFAEIGTTGDGANVARGNGKPGQCFGIACIDGPPPPPDTVAPETEITAGPPAETDASTAELTFTGADETAGQEGLRFECALHGGPWDPCTSPTRYANLDVGAHVFAVRAVDAAGNLDPTPATYAWAVVAPPPPPDTTAPDTEITDAPPAETERTTGTFAFAGRDESSSAGDLRFECALDASAWMSCTGPVEYAELGVGAHEFAVRAVDAAGNADPTPATYPWTVVTRPPPMPECGPPITVSANADSWIDRSEPRRNRGSDTSMRVRDTRSADLYRTLVRFDLAADPPTGCEIAAATLRLYAGTWSQHRTLRAVALAGGWSEGTVTWANQPPATDAAAVVTSGPGWLEWAVAEHVQGMYDGANHGFLISDITSSGSGEQRLYSRERWSNQPQLVVTFTPIVE
;
A
#
# COMPACT_ATOMS: atom_id res chain seq x y z
N MET A 1 29.80 -42.79 -20.38
CA MET A 1 29.85 -43.62 -21.60
C MET A 1 29.69 -42.66 -22.79
N VAL A 2 30.65 -42.59 -23.74
CA VAL A 2 30.58 -41.96 -25.11
C VAL A 2 29.92 -40.55 -25.20
N LEU A 3 30.55 -39.40 -25.46
CA LEU A 3 31.68 -38.95 -26.33
C LEU A 3 31.37 -38.92 -27.85
N TRP A 4 31.12 -37.74 -28.46
CA TRP A 4 31.64 -37.33 -29.78
C TRP A 4 31.48 -35.81 -30.05
N ALA A 5 32.01 -35.27 -31.16
CA ALA A 5 32.15 -33.81 -31.40
C ALA A 5 32.01 -33.34 -32.86
N ARG A 6 31.59 -32.06 -33.06
CA ARG A 6 31.78 -31.16 -34.25
C ARG A 6 31.27 -29.74 -33.86
N ARG A 7 31.92 -28.56 -34.01
CA ARG A 7 33.01 -27.93 -34.82
C ARG A 7 32.65 -27.28 -36.19
N ALA A 8 32.45 -25.95 -36.13
CA ALA A 8 33.24 -24.88 -36.78
C ALA A 8 32.95 -24.35 -38.21
N ARG A 9 32.83 -23.00 -38.32
CA ARG A 9 33.47 -22.02 -39.26
C ARG A 9 32.73 -20.64 -39.20
N LEU A 10 33.23 -19.46 -39.61
CA LEU A 10 34.58 -18.84 -39.72
C LEU A 10 34.44 -17.42 -40.35
N PHE A 11 35.00 -16.34 -39.76
CA PHE A 11 35.47 -15.06 -40.39
C PHE A 11 36.13 -14.21 -39.26
N LEU A 12 37.45 -13.94 -39.17
CA LEU A 12 38.33 -13.01 -39.93
C LEU A 12 37.85 -11.54 -39.93
N GLY A 13 38.61 -10.54 -39.43
CA GLY A 13 39.92 -10.57 -38.72
C GLY A 13 40.56 -9.18 -38.50
N LEU A 14 41.83 -9.17 -38.06
CA LEU A 14 42.76 -8.01 -37.89
C LEU A 14 42.44 -7.05 -36.70
N GLY A 15 43.39 -6.62 -35.87
CA GLY A 15 44.82 -6.96 -35.72
C GLY A 15 45.54 -6.03 -34.72
N GLY A 16 46.74 -6.39 -34.23
CA GLY A 16 47.61 -5.52 -33.39
C GLY A 16 48.05 -6.15 -32.07
N THR A 17 49.36 -6.19 -31.80
CA THR A 17 50.00 -6.97 -30.71
C THR A 17 51.22 -6.26 -30.12
N MET A 18 51.66 -6.68 -28.92
CA MET A 18 53.00 -6.45 -28.30
C MET A 18 53.27 -5.00 -27.78
N THR A 19 54.09 -4.73 -26.75
CA THR A 19 54.88 -5.56 -25.78
C THR A 19 55.24 -4.73 -24.52
N GLN A 20 55.85 -5.38 -23.52
CA GLN A 20 56.67 -4.77 -22.43
C GLN A 20 57.79 -3.85 -23.01
N GLU A 21 58.55 -3.01 -22.29
CA GLU A 21 59.27 -3.23 -21.01
C GLU A 21 59.84 -1.90 -20.41
N TRP A 22 60.97 -1.96 -19.68
CA TRP A 22 61.31 -1.07 -18.55
C TRP A 22 62.33 0.08 -18.79
N VAL A 23 62.08 1.23 -18.14
CA VAL A 23 63.03 2.07 -17.34
C VAL A 23 64.27 2.72 -17.98
N ARG A 24 64.42 4.07 -17.85
CA ARG A 24 65.33 4.80 -16.88
C ARG A 24 65.59 6.27 -17.27
N GLY A 25 65.62 7.19 -16.29
CA GLY A 25 66.42 8.44 -16.42
C GLY A 25 65.93 9.68 -15.66
N GLY A 26 66.77 10.25 -14.78
CA GLY A 26 66.75 11.69 -14.44
C GLY A 26 66.36 12.10 -13.01
N HIS A 27 67.35 12.26 -12.11
CA HIS A 27 67.24 13.12 -10.92
C HIS A 27 67.27 14.62 -11.38
N ARG A 28 66.68 15.64 -10.71
CA ARG A 28 66.88 16.10 -9.32
C ARG A 28 65.82 17.15 -8.87
N TRP A 29 65.28 16.95 -7.65
CA TRP A 29 65.02 17.93 -6.55
C TRP A 29 64.39 19.33 -6.78
N MET A 30 63.18 19.55 -6.22
CA MET A 30 62.88 20.41 -5.03
C MET A 30 61.36 20.30 -4.70
N ILE A 31 60.94 19.60 -3.64
CA ILE A 31 60.80 20.06 -2.23
C ILE A 31 59.76 21.19 -2.04
N ALA A 32 58.52 20.81 -1.68
CA ALA A 32 57.79 21.35 -0.53
C ALA A 32 56.65 20.38 -0.13
N VAL A 33 56.62 20.01 1.14
CA VAL A 33 55.68 19.12 1.89
C VAL A 33 55.56 19.86 3.27
N PRO A 34 54.50 19.78 4.12
CA PRO A 34 53.88 18.50 4.47
C PRO A 34 52.47 18.41 5.13
N VAL A 35 52.02 17.15 5.31
CA VAL A 35 51.01 16.55 6.26
C VAL A 35 49.60 17.15 6.39
N ALA A 36 48.54 16.39 6.71
CA ALA A 36 48.35 14.94 6.96
C ALA A 36 46.87 14.57 6.76
N SER A 37 46.53 13.29 6.55
CA SER A 37 45.66 12.51 7.48
C SER A 37 45.38 11.08 7.00
N LEU A 38 45.00 10.26 7.99
CA LEU A 38 44.27 8.98 7.97
C LEU A 38 45.06 7.66 8.07
N ALA A 39 44.79 6.98 9.17
CA ALA A 39 45.16 5.58 9.42
C ALA A 39 44.07 4.65 8.88
N SER A 40 44.48 3.50 8.33
CA SER A 40 43.57 2.47 7.84
C SER A 40 43.25 1.42 8.91
N SER A 41 41.98 1.08 9.05
CA SER A 41 41.55 -0.18 9.68
C SER A 41 41.59 -1.31 8.65
N MET A 42 42.13 -2.47 9.01
CA MET A 42 42.07 -3.68 8.19
C MET A 42 40.71 -4.37 8.33
N VAL A 43 40.12 -4.78 7.21
CA VAL A 43 39.06 -5.81 7.16
C VAL A 43 39.54 -6.92 6.23
N VAL A 44 39.36 -8.16 6.66
CA VAL A 44 39.81 -9.36 5.94
C VAL A 44 38.78 -9.74 4.87
N LEU A 45 39.21 -9.83 3.62
CA LEU A 45 38.40 -10.32 2.51
C LEU A 45 38.35 -11.86 2.52
N VAL A 46 37.14 -12.42 2.64
CA VAL A 46 36.84 -13.81 2.29
C VAL A 46 36.23 -13.82 0.88
N SER A 47 36.72 -14.70 0.01
CA SER A 47 36.37 -14.70 -1.42
C SER A 47 35.18 -15.60 -1.76
N GLY A 48 34.13 -15.02 -2.33
CA GLY A 48 32.99 -15.67 -3.00
C GLY A 48 32.61 -14.88 -4.28
N PRO A 49 31.92 -15.49 -5.27
CA PRO A 49 31.97 -15.02 -6.66
C PRO A 49 30.94 -13.94 -7.03
N SER A 50 31.34 -13.08 -7.98
CA SER A 50 30.46 -12.41 -8.96
C SER A 50 29.27 -11.59 -8.44
N GLY A 51 29.51 -10.62 -7.56
CA GLY A 51 28.62 -9.47 -7.36
C GLY A 51 29.26 -8.20 -7.92
N ALA A 52 28.61 -7.54 -8.89
CA ALA A 52 29.03 -6.21 -9.31
C ALA A 52 28.59 -5.19 -8.26
N ILE A 53 29.53 -4.74 -7.42
CA ILE A 53 29.27 -3.70 -6.43
C ILE A 53 29.13 -2.37 -7.17
N THR A 54 27.90 -1.97 -7.48
CA THR A 54 27.59 -0.58 -7.83
C THR A 54 27.90 0.28 -6.61
N ALA A 55 28.81 1.23 -6.76
CA ALA A 55 29.07 2.20 -5.70
C ALA A 55 27.79 3.03 -5.48
N ALA A 56 27.35 3.15 -4.22
CA ALA A 56 26.20 3.97 -3.88
C ALA A 56 26.41 5.42 -4.35
N VAL A 57 25.37 6.03 -4.94
CA VAL A 57 25.43 7.43 -5.37
C VAL A 57 25.53 8.32 -4.14
N ASP A 58 26.61 9.10 -4.04
CA ASP A 58 26.77 10.10 -2.98
C ASP A 58 26.06 11.40 -3.39
N CYS A 59 24.91 11.66 -2.79
CA CYS A 59 24.12 12.87 -3.01
C CYS A 59 24.55 14.06 -2.14
N GLY A 60 25.59 13.87 -1.31
CA GLY A 60 26.22 14.92 -0.52
C GLY A 60 25.43 15.38 0.71
N PRO A 61 25.97 16.35 1.46
CA PRO A 61 25.30 16.97 2.59
C PRO A 61 24.15 17.89 2.12
N PRO A 62 23.23 18.28 3.03
CA PRO A 62 22.22 19.30 2.74
C PRO A 62 22.84 20.59 2.21
N ARG A 63 22.24 21.16 1.17
CA ARG A 63 22.62 22.45 0.58
C ARG A 63 21.75 23.54 1.17
N THR A 64 22.34 24.53 1.85
CA THR A 64 21.62 25.71 2.34
C THR A 64 21.77 26.87 1.36
N LEU A 65 20.65 27.36 0.83
CA LEU A 65 20.58 28.62 0.08
C LEU A 65 20.21 29.75 1.04
N VAL A 66 21.00 30.81 1.10
CA VAL A 66 20.62 32.05 1.78
C VAL A 66 19.73 32.89 0.87
N THR A 67 18.81 33.67 1.44
CA THR A 67 17.89 34.51 0.66
C THR A 67 18.63 35.45 -0.31
N ALA A 68 18.12 35.53 -1.54
CA ALA A 68 18.59 36.45 -2.56
C ALA A 68 17.82 37.78 -2.53
N ALA A 69 16.57 37.76 -2.05
CA ALA A 69 15.77 38.96 -1.83
C ALA A 69 14.71 38.73 -0.75
N ASP A 70 14.50 39.67 0.15
CA ASP A 70 13.37 39.67 1.08
C ASP A 70 12.73 41.06 1.26
N ALA A 71 11.46 41.04 1.64
CA ALA A 71 10.68 42.24 1.90
C ALA A 71 9.54 41.93 2.85
N TRP A 72 8.95 42.95 3.46
CA TRP A 72 7.61 42.85 4.01
C TRP A 72 6.71 43.92 3.39
N ILE A 73 5.40 43.69 3.42
CA ILE A 73 4.40 44.57 2.83
C ILE A 73 3.35 44.96 3.87
N ASP A 74 2.94 46.22 3.85
CA ASP A 74 2.05 46.84 4.85
C ASP A 74 0.74 47.28 4.19
N GLU A 75 -0.37 46.64 4.56
CA GLU A 75 -1.72 47.00 4.10
C GLU A 75 -2.15 48.43 4.48
N SER A 76 -1.67 48.94 5.62
CA SER A 76 -1.94 50.32 6.06
C SER A 76 -1.07 51.37 5.37
N SER A 77 0.01 50.95 4.71
CA SER A 77 0.91 51.77 3.89
C SER A 77 1.10 51.18 2.49
N PRO A 78 0.03 50.99 1.69
CA PRO A 78 0.02 49.96 0.64
C PRO A 78 0.88 50.26 -0.60
N ALA A 79 1.40 51.48 -0.71
CA ALA A 79 2.35 51.90 -1.75
C ALA A 79 3.80 52.06 -1.24
N THR A 80 4.08 51.72 0.02
CA THR A 80 5.42 51.80 0.61
C THR A 80 6.17 50.49 0.36
N ASN A 81 7.39 50.60 -0.19
CA ASN A 81 8.33 49.50 -0.29
C ASN A 81 9.17 49.42 1.00
N LEU A 82 9.35 48.20 1.53
CA LEU A 82 10.08 47.93 2.77
C LEU A 82 11.17 46.85 2.58
N GLY A 83 11.60 46.59 1.33
CA GLY A 83 12.64 45.60 0.98
C GLY A 83 14.09 46.03 1.28
N ASN A 84 14.27 46.94 2.24
CA ASN A 84 15.59 47.28 2.80
C ASN A 84 15.55 47.23 4.35
N ASP A 85 14.47 46.70 4.93
CA ASP A 85 14.29 46.69 6.38
C ASP A 85 14.92 45.43 7.00
N SER A 86 15.76 45.62 8.02
CA SER A 86 16.50 44.53 8.66
C SER A 86 15.63 43.52 9.42
N ILE A 87 14.33 43.80 9.54
CA ILE A 87 13.33 42.96 10.19
C ILE A 87 12.13 42.82 9.26
N LEU A 88 11.80 41.58 8.90
CA LEU A 88 10.58 41.24 8.18
C LEU A 88 9.43 41.08 9.18
N LYS A 89 8.23 41.49 8.80
CA LYS A 89 7.06 41.41 9.68
C LYS A 89 5.91 40.64 9.06
N VAL A 90 5.27 39.84 9.90
CA VAL A 90 4.00 39.18 9.62
C VAL A 90 3.01 39.64 10.70
N ARG A 91 1.88 40.21 10.31
CA ARG A 91 0.88 40.75 11.24
C ARG A 91 -0.51 40.46 10.75
N SER A 92 -1.36 40.08 11.68
CA SER A 92 -2.77 39.85 11.48
C SER A 92 -3.53 40.95 12.24
N GLN A 93 -4.18 41.89 11.54
CA GLN A 93 -4.92 43.00 12.19
C GLN A 93 -6.03 43.55 11.28
N GLY A 94 -7.29 43.25 11.61
CA GLY A 94 -8.45 43.71 10.85
C GLY A 94 -9.08 45.03 11.32
N PRO A 95 -9.93 45.66 10.48
CA PRO A 95 -10.22 45.28 9.09
C PRO A 95 -9.18 45.81 8.08
N SER A 96 -8.09 46.40 8.57
CA SER A 96 -6.95 46.85 7.77
C SER A 96 -5.71 46.98 8.65
N GLY A 97 -4.57 46.50 8.18
CA GLY A 97 -3.29 46.56 8.89
C GLY A 97 -2.53 45.24 8.91
N ASN A 98 -2.88 44.28 8.05
CA ASN A 98 -2.14 43.05 7.89
C ASN A 98 -0.73 43.32 7.31
N PHE A 99 0.27 42.59 7.80
CA PHE A 99 1.63 42.58 7.25
C PHE A 99 1.95 41.18 6.74
N ARG A 100 2.61 41.08 5.59
CA ARG A 100 3.09 39.81 5.02
C ARG A 100 4.58 39.92 4.72
N ALA A 101 5.34 38.85 4.92
CA ALA A 101 6.75 38.77 4.55
C ALA A 101 6.92 38.00 3.23
N LEU A 102 8.00 38.30 2.51
CA LEU A 102 8.37 37.71 1.22
C LEU A 102 9.84 37.31 1.28
N ALA A 103 10.19 36.12 0.82
CA ALA A 103 11.57 35.65 0.75
C ALA A 103 11.82 34.83 -0.52
N ARG A 104 12.79 35.24 -1.34
CA ARG A 104 13.18 34.58 -2.60
C ARG A 104 14.64 34.16 -2.56
N PHE A 105 14.90 32.93 -2.97
CA PHE A 105 16.23 32.33 -2.97
C PHE A 105 16.87 32.39 -4.37
N PRO A 106 18.20 32.22 -4.49
CA PRO A 106 18.82 31.93 -5.78
C PRO A 106 18.20 30.68 -6.40
N ALA A 107 18.21 30.58 -7.74
CA ALA A 107 17.90 29.33 -8.40
C ALA A 107 18.84 28.23 -7.88
N ALA A 108 18.28 27.08 -7.47
CA ALA A 108 19.08 25.96 -7.00
C ALA A 108 19.92 25.41 -8.17
N ASP A 109 21.19 25.11 -7.90
CA ASP A 109 21.99 24.29 -8.82
C ASP A 109 21.26 22.96 -9.08
N PRO A 110 21.37 22.38 -10.29
CA PRO A 110 20.83 21.06 -10.57
C PRO A 110 21.19 20.03 -9.49
N ALA A 111 20.28 19.07 -9.28
CA ALA A 111 20.51 17.95 -8.38
C ALA A 111 21.83 17.25 -8.75
N PRO A 112 22.62 16.74 -7.78
CA PRO A 112 23.78 15.92 -8.07
C PRO A 112 23.40 14.79 -9.05
N GLY A 113 24.28 14.48 -10.00
CA GLY A 113 23.95 13.56 -11.09
C GLY A 113 23.53 12.19 -10.58
N GLY A 114 22.26 11.83 -10.80
CA GLY A 114 21.68 10.59 -10.28
C GLY A 114 21.08 10.71 -8.87
N CYS A 115 20.64 11.90 -8.45
CA CYS A 115 19.94 12.15 -7.18
C CYS A 115 18.63 12.92 -7.41
N VAL A 116 17.65 12.73 -6.52
CA VAL A 116 16.36 13.44 -6.46
C VAL A 116 16.26 14.30 -5.20
N LEU A 117 15.41 15.32 -5.21
CA LEU A 117 15.11 16.12 -4.03
C LEU A 117 14.37 15.26 -2.99
N GLN A 118 14.93 15.12 -1.80
CA GLN A 118 14.33 14.37 -0.70
C GLN A 118 13.46 15.27 0.20
N THR A 119 13.99 16.44 0.57
CA THR A 119 13.28 17.43 1.40
C THR A 119 13.72 18.84 1.05
N ALA A 120 12.79 19.81 1.11
CA ALA A 120 13.12 21.22 1.20
C ALA A 120 12.52 21.83 2.48
N THR A 121 13.31 22.65 3.18
CA THR A 121 12.90 23.31 4.44
C THR A 121 13.22 24.80 4.36
N LEU A 122 12.18 25.63 4.31
CA LEU A 122 12.32 27.08 4.49
C LEU A 122 12.48 27.34 5.98
N ARG A 123 13.51 28.08 6.38
CA ARG A 123 13.65 28.56 7.75
C ARG A 123 13.84 30.07 7.84
N MET A 124 13.18 30.67 8.82
CA MET A 124 13.29 32.11 9.13
C MET A 124 13.55 32.29 10.63
N TYR A 125 14.47 33.17 11.00
CA TYR A 125 14.82 33.40 12.41
C TYR A 125 13.84 34.38 13.07
N ALA A 126 13.01 33.90 13.99
CA ALA A 126 12.05 34.69 14.76
C ALA A 126 12.78 35.60 15.77
N ALA A 127 12.67 36.91 15.56
CA ALA A 127 13.31 37.95 16.38
C ALA A 127 12.52 38.28 17.65
N SER A 128 11.22 37.99 17.66
CA SER A 128 10.32 38.08 18.80
C SER A 128 9.75 36.69 19.13
N PRO A 129 9.39 36.40 20.38
CA PRO A 129 8.44 35.33 20.66
C PRO A 129 7.07 35.69 20.04
N GLY A 130 6.33 34.69 19.56
CA GLY A 130 4.98 34.87 19.02
C GLY A 130 3.93 34.29 19.95
N GLU A 131 2.77 34.95 20.03
CA GLU A 131 1.61 34.46 20.78
C GLU A 131 0.83 33.44 19.92
N ASP A 132 0.99 32.15 20.25
CA ASP A 132 0.18 30.97 19.89
C ASP A 132 -0.68 31.05 18.61
N ARG A 133 -0.06 31.40 17.46
CA ARG A 133 -0.72 31.55 16.15
C ARG A 133 -0.13 30.63 15.09
N THR A 134 -0.85 30.46 13.98
CA THR A 134 -0.42 29.61 12.87
C THR A 134 0.10 30.47 11.72
N LEU A 135 1.38 30.30 11.38
CA LEU A 135 2.04 31.03 10.30
C LEU A 135 2.18 30.14 9.08
N MET A 136 1.79 30.65 7.93
CA MET A 136 1.71 29.92 6.67
C MET A 136 2.70 30.49 5.65
N ALA A 137 3.52 29.62 5.07
CA ALA A 137 4.38 29.90 3.93
C ALA A 137 3.71 29.33 2.65
N VAL A 138 3.55 30.18 1.64
CA VAL A 138 2.87 29.89 0.38
C VAL A 138 3.84 30.07 -0.78
N GLY A 139 3.76 29.20 -1.81
CA GLY A 139 4.50 29.37 -3.06
C GLY A 139 4.13 30.67 -3.79
N LEU A 140 5.05 31.18 -4.63
CA LEU A 140 4.83 32.35 -5.47
C LEU A 140 4.86 31.97 -6.96
N SER A 141 3.72 32.13 -7.62
CA SER A 141 3.52 31.86 -9.05
C SER A 141 4.09 32.96 -9.96
N SER A 142 4.49 34.10 -9.40
CA SER A 142 4.96 35.27 -10.18
C SER A 142 6.20 35.95 -9.60
N ALA A 143 7.06 36.45 -10.49
CA ALA A 143 8.28 37.16 -10.12
C ALA A 143 7.99 38.53 -9.49
N TRP A 144 8.82 38.91 -8.51
CA TRP A 144 8.77 40.21 -7.83
C TRP A 144 10.16 40.83 -7.68
N SER A 145 10.19 42.11 -7.33
CA SER A 145 11.40 42.93 -7.21
C SER A 145 11.46 43.56 -5.83
N GLU A 146 12.57 43.33 -5.14
CA GLU A 146 12.79 43.74 -3.74
C GLU A 146 12.66 45.26 -3.54
N SER A 147 13.14 46.05 -4.49
CA SER A 147 13.07 47.52 -4.45
C SER A 147 11.73 48.11 -4.91
N GLU A 148 10.79 47.28 -5.36
CA GLU A 148 9.54 47.73 -5.99
C GLU A 148 8.27 47.07 -5.41
N VAL A 149 8.40 45.99 -4.65
CA VAL A 149 7.26 45.29 -4.05
C VAL A 149 6.63 46.10 -2.92
N THR A 150 5.30 46.14 -2.93
CA THR A 150 4.41 46.86 -2.02
C THR A 150 3.14 46.02 -1.85
N TRP A 151 2.22 46.42 -0.97
CA TRP A 151 0.93 45.72 -0.86
C TRP A 151 0.13 45.73 -2.18
N ASN A 152 0.18 46.84 -2.92
CA ASN A 152 -0.59 47.04 -4.16
C ASN A 152 -0.13 46.20 -5.36
N ASN A 153 1.10 45.69 -5.34
CA ASN A 153 1.71 44.92 -6.43
C ASN A 153 2.42 43.65 -5.92
N GLN A 154 1.94 43.10 -4.80
CA GLN A 154 2.45 41.84 -4.26
C GLN A 154 2.28 40.70 -5.29
N PRO A 155 3.24 39.77 -5.38
CA PRO A 155 3.17 38.66 -6.32
C PRO A 155 1.97 37.76 -6.06
N ALA A 156 1.43 37.18 -7.13
CA ALA A 156 0.46 36.09 -7.05
C ALA A 156 1.09 34.85 -6.38
N THR A 157 0.25 34.11 -5.65
CA THR A 157 0.59 32.89 -4.93
C THR A 157 0.16 31.64 -5.70
N ASP A 158 0.77 30.51 -5.37
CA ASP A 158 0.26 29.16 -5.70
C ASP A 158 -0.69 28.68 -4.58
N ASP A 159 -1.46 27.61 -4.83
CA ASP A 159 -2.32 26.99 -3.79
C ASP A 159 -1.54 26.10 -2.80
N LEU A 160 -0.27 25.78 -3.11
CA LEU A 160 0.60 24.98 -2.26
C LEU A 160 1.10 25.77 -1.03
N ALA A 161 0.57 25.44 0.14
CA ALA A 161 0.93 26.06 1.42
C ALA A 161 1.55 25.09 2.44
N SER A 162 2.29 25.64 3.40
CA SER A 162 2.88 24.93 4.53
C SER A 162 2.67 25.75 5.80
N SER A 163 2.27 25.13 6.92
CA SER A 163 1.89 25.83 8.14
C SER A 163 2.66 25.35 9.38
N ILE A 164 2.94 26.27 10.30
CA ILE A 164 3.60 26.00 11.58
C ILE A 164 3.03 26.88 12.70
N ALA A 165 3.28 26.52 13.96
CA ALA A 165 3.08 27.44 15.09
C ALA A 165 4.14 28.55 15.13
N SER A 166 3.74 29.76 15.52
CA SER A 166 4.63 30.92 15.69
C SER A 166 5.68 30.77 16.78
N GLY A 167 5.46 29.88 17.75
CA GLY A 167 6.38 29.52 18.84
C GLY A 167 6.67 30.65 19.86
N SER A 168 6.76 30.27 21.13
CA SER A 168 6.87 31.19 22.27
C SER A 168 8.30 31.67 22.60
N GLU A 169 9.32 31.29 21.83
CA GLU A 169 10.73 31.63 22.05
C GLU A 169 11.43 32.14 20.78
N GLN A 170 12.52 32.89 20.92
CA GLN A 170 13.36 33.28 19.77
C GLN A 170 14.05 32.05 19.15
N GLY A 171 14.20 32.02 17.83
CA GLY A 171 14.87 30.93 17.13
C GLY A 171 14.33 30.73 15.72
N TYR A 172 14.85 29.72 15.00
CA TYR A 172 14.32 29.39 13.68
C TYR A 172 12.87 28.90 13.74
N ARG A 173 12.18 29.12 12.62
CA ARG A 173 10.85 28.63 12.28
C ARG A 173 10.96 27.93 10.95
N GLU A 174 10.57 26.66 10.89
CA GLU A 174 10.93 25.75 9.80
C GLU A 174 9.68 25.17 9.13
N TRP A 175 9.39 25.63 7.92
CA TRP A 175 8.32 25.11 7.07
C TRP A 175 8.86 23.99 6.18
N LYS A 176 8.18 22.83 6.15
CA LYS A 176 8.37 21.83 5.10
C LYS A 176 7.83 22.39 3.79
N VAL A 177 8.70 22.66 2.82
CA VAL A 177 8.33 23.27 1.53
C VAL A 177 8.73 22.42 0.32
N THR A 178 8.86 21.10 0.53
CA THR A 178 9.29 20.16 -0.51
C THR A 178 8.37 20.21 -1.74
N ALA A 179 7.05 20.25 -1.55
CA ALA A 179 6.07 20.33 -2.64
C ALA A 179 6.22 21.63 -3.45
N GLN A 180 6.29 22.80 -2.80
CA GLN A 180 6.50 24.09 -3.46
C GLN A 180 7.82 24.15 -4.25
N VAL A 181 8.89 23.56 -3.71
CA VAL A 181 10.19 23.53 -4.40
C VAL A 181 10.19 22.50 -5.55
N ALA A 182 9.50 21.38 -5.42
CA ALA A 182 9.37 20.35 -6.45
C ALA A 182 8.49 20.80 -7.62
N ALA A 183 7.36 21.48 -7.34
CA ALA A 183 6.50 22.15 -8.33
C ALA A 183 7.20 23.34 -9.02
N GLY A 184 8.41 23.70 -8.58
CA GLY A 184 9.17 24.79 -9.16
C GLY A 184 8.60 26.16 -8.82
N ALA A 185 8.75 26.58 -7.55
CA ALA A 185 8.54 27.97 -7.11
C ALA A 185 9.84 28.80 -7.15
N PRO A 186 10.37 29.22 -8.33
CA PRO A 186 11.62 30.00 -8.44
C PRO A 186 11.47 31.44 -7.91
N HIS A 187 10.25 31.88 -7.63
CA HIS A 187 9.96 33.25 -7.22
C HIS A 187 9.91 33.43 -5.69
N GLY A 188 10.03 32.34 -4.92
CA GLY A 188 10.14 32.37 -3.47
C GLY A 188 8.82 32.09 -2.76
N PHE A 189 8.70 32.61 -1.54
CA PHE A 189 7.58 32.35 -0.63
C PHE A 189 6.98 33.64 -0.10
N LEU A 190 5.66 33.63 0.09
CA LEU A 190 4.92 34.60 0.89
C LEU A 190 4.61 33.98 2.25
N ILE A 191 4.91 34.70 3.33
CA ILE A 191 4.65 34.28 4.70
C ILE A 191 3.58 35.21 5.31
N ARG A 192 2.46 34.62 5.71
CA ARG A 192 1.33 35.30 6.33
C ARG A 192 0.80 34.54 7.54
N ASP A 193 -0.15 35.14 8.24
CA ASP A 193 -0.97 34.41 9.19
C ASP A 193 -1.94 33.49 8.43
N ALA A 194 -2.20 32.30 8.98
CA ALA A 194 -3.24 31.41 8.45
C ALA A 194 -4.62 32.04 8.64
N ALA A 195 -4.86 32.64 9.81
CA ALA A 195 -6.04 33.43 10.12
C ALA A 195 -5.70 34.93 10.06
N GLU A 196 -5.92 35.55 8.90
CA GLU A 196 -5.76 37.00 8.77
C GLU A 196 -6.87 37.76 9.50
N ASN A 197 -6.53 38.93 10.06
CA ASN A 197 -7.31 39.81 10.93
C ASN A 197 -7.40 39.45 12.43
N ASP A 198 -6.71 38.40 12.91
CA ASP A 198 -6.75 37.85 14.28
C ASP A 198 -5.69 38.45 15.25
N SER A 199 -5.58 39.78 15.26
CA SER A 199 -4.78 40.62 16.19
C SER A 199 -3.44 40.04 16.73
N GLY A 200 -2.33 40.20 16.00
CA GLY A 200 -0.98 40.01 16.55
C GLY A 200 0.13 40.07 15.49
N GLU A 201 1.39 40.20 15.93
CA GLU A 201 2.56 40.48 15.08
C GLU A 201 3.73 39.53 15.42
N GLN A 202 4.37 38.96 14.40
CA GLN A 202 5.62 38.21 14.47
C GLN A 202 6.69 38.92 13.64
N SER A 203 7.89 39.09 14.24
CA SER A 203 9.06 39.63 13.55
C SER A 203 10.08 38.54 13.22
N PHE A 204 10.70 38.63 12.06
CA PHE A 204 11.79 37.77 11.58
C PHE A 204 13.00 38.60 11.18
N HIS A 205 14.21 38.03 11.17
CA HIS A 205 15.36 38.68 10.54
C HIS A 205 15.19 38.73 9.01
N GLY A 206 15.50 39.88 8.42
CA GLY A 206 15.68 40.03 6.97
C GLY A 206 17.15 39.93 6.56
N ARG A 207 17.43 39.91 5.26
CA ARG A 207 18.78 39.80 4.68
C ARG A 207 19.70 40.92 5.17
N GLU A 208 19.19 42.16 5.26
CA GLU A 208 19.92 43.36 5.69
C GLU A 208 20.36 43.31 7.15
N LYS A 209 19.83 42.35 7.94
CA LYS A 209 20.28 42.13 9.31
C LYS A 209 21.74 41.67 9.39
N GLY A 210 22.20 40.92 8.38
CA GLY A 210 23.53 40.30 8.35
C GLY A 210 23.74 39.14 9.33
N GLU A 211 22.68 38.70 10.03
CA GLU A 211 22.70 37.60 11.00
C GLU A 211 21.41 36.78 10.90
N ASN A 212 21.53 35.45 10.80
CA ASN A 212 20.43 34.49 10.67
C ASN A 212 19.36 34.90 9.64
N PRO A 213 19.76 35.21 8.37
CA PRO A 213 18.81 35.54 7.31
C PRO A 213 17.89 34.35 7.00
N PRO A 214 16.78 34.55 6.25
CA PRO A 214 16.01 33.45 5.72
C PRO A 214 16.90 32.49 4.90
N GLU A 215 16.74 31.19 5.16
CA GLU A 215 17.49 30.10 4.53
C GLU A 215 16.52 29.06 3.93
N LEU A 216 16.88 28.47 2.79
CA LEU A 216 16.20 27.32 2.20
C LEU A 216 17.17 26.13 2.18
N VAL A 217 16.88 25.12 3.00
CA VAL A 217 17.71 23.93 3.16
C VAL A 217 17.18 22.81 2.26
N LEU A 218 17.98 22.38 1.29
CA LEU A 218 17.65 21.33 0.32
C LEU A 218 18.44 20.07 0.64
N ARG A 219 17.78 18.91 0.68
CA ARG A 219 18.43 17.60 0.84
C ARG A 219 18.17 16.74 -0.38
N TYR A 220 19.19 16.08 -0.89
CA TYR A 220 19.10 15.17 -2.03
C TYR A 220 19.41 13.73 -1.59
N ALA A 221 18.77 12.77 -2.22
CA ALA A 221 18.98 11.34 -2.01
C ALA A 221 19.06 10.61 -3.36
N PRO A 222 19.65 9.40 -3.43
CA PRO A 222 19.57 8.60 -4.65
C PRO A 222 18.10 8.34 -5.01
N PRO A 223 17.74 8.22 -6.30
CA PRO A 223 16.42 7.75 -6.67
C PRO A 223 16.19 6.38 -6.01
N PRO A 224 14.95 6.06 -5.57
CA PRO A 224 14.61 4.75 -5.04
C PRO A 224 15.08 3.65 -6.00
N ASP A 225 15.76 2.64 -5.48
CA ASP A 225 16.21 1.50 -6.27
C ASP A 225 14.99 0.63 -6.63
N PRO A 226 14.59 0.55 -7.91
CA PRO A 226 13.41 -0.22 -8.32
C PRO A 226 13.58 -1.73 -8.10
N SER A 227 14.78 -2.21 -7.76
CA SER A 227 15.04 -3.62 -7.41
C SER A 227 14.92 -3.95 -5.92
N GLN A 228 14.78 -2.95 -5.03
CA GLN A 228 14.53 -3.21 -3.60
C GLN A 228 13.09 -3.64 -3.30
N GLY A 229 12.15 -3.35 -4.20
CA GLY A 229 10.72 -3.48 -3.95
C GLY A 229 10.20 -2.44 -2.94
N GLN A 230 8.88 -2.31 -2.86
CA GLN A 230 8.24 -1.58 -1.78
C GLN A 230 8.36 -2.42 -0.50
N LEU A 231 8.83 -1.83 0.60
CA LEU A 231 8.80 -2.53 1.90
C LEU A 231 7.34 -2.85 2.25
N PRO A 232 7.05 -4.07 2.74
CA PRO A 232 5.69 -4.48 3.04
C PRO A 232 5.08 -3.53 4.09
N PRO A 233 3.82 -3.09 3.90
CA PRO A 233 3.15 -2.21 4.85
C PRO A 233 3.08 -2.82 6.25
N VAL A 234 3.44 -2.03 7.25
CA VAL A 234 3.52 -2.47 8.66
C VAL A 234 2.24 -2.03 9.39
N PRO A 235 1.62 -2.90 10.23
CA PRO A 235 0.46 -2.53 11.05
C PRO A 235 0.68 -1.24 11.85
N GLY A 236 -0.24 -0.29 11.73
CA GLY A 236 -0.21 0.97 12.46
C GLY A 236 -1.58 1.63 12.58
N GLU A 237 -1.82 2.25 13.73
CA GLU A 237 -2.94 3.17 13.90
C GLU A 237 -2.66 4.51 13.21
N VAL A 238 -3.71 5.12 12.65
CA VAL A 238 -3.66 6.43 11.98
C VAL A 238 -4.70 7.38 12.54
N ALA A 239 -4.52 8.69 12.31
CA ALA A 239 -5.44 9.76 12.69
C ALA A 239 -5.73 10.70 11.50
N CYS A 240 -6.85 11.44 11.55
CA CYS A 240 -7.18 12.47 10.54
C CYS A 240 -6.05 13.50 10.40
N GLY A 241 -5.71 13.85 9.16
CA GLY A 241 -4.64 14.79 8.80
C GLY A 241 -3.23 14.25 9.01
N GLN A 242 -3.06 12.95 9.28
CA GLN A 242 -1.73 12.38 9.54
C GLN A 242 -0.86 12.31 8.28
N GLU A 243 0.38 12.79 8.42
CA GLU A 243 1.42 12.64 7.40
C GLU A 243 2.01 11.22 7.44
N ILE A 244 1.73 10.41 6.42
CA ILE A 244 2.22 9.03 6.29
C ILE A 244 3.55 9.03 5.52
N VAL A 245 4.62 8.62 6.18
CA VAL A 245 6.01 8.70 5.68
C VAL A 245 6.69 7.33 5.49
N ALA A 246 5.94 6.24 5.66
CA ALA A 246 6.41 4.85 5.53
C ALA A 246 5.24 3.95 5.09
N SER A 247 5.52 2.77 4.53
CA SER A 247 4.45 1.82 4.17
C SER A 247 3.67 1.39 5.42
N THR A 248 2.35 1.61 5.42
CA THR A 248 1.46 1.41 6.56
C THR A 248 0.30 0.50 6.17
N LEU A 249 0.06 -0.51 7.00
CA LEU A 249 -1.16 -1.30 6.99
C LEU A 249 -2.05 -0.70 8.08
N VAL A 250 -3.11 -0.03 7.69
CA VAL A 250 -4.02 0.66 8.62
C VAL A 250 -4.74 -0.37 9.49
N THR A 251 -4.92 -0.07 10.77
CA THR A 251 -5.57 -0.98 11.75
C THR A 251 -6.80 -0.38 12.44
N ASN A 252 -7.27 0.80 11.99
CA ASN A 252 -8.44 1.47 12.53
C ASN A 252 -9.17 2.28 11.46
N ASP A 253 -10.47 2.48 11.66
CA ASP A 253 -11.23 3.44 10.88
C ASP A 253 -10.91 4.88 11.34
N LEU A 254 -11.02 5.84 10.43
CA LEU A 254 -11.14 7.26 10.73
C LEU A 254 -12.60 7.68 10.54
N THR A 255 -13.12 8.53 11.42
CA THR A 255 -14.51 8.98 11.38
C THR A 255 -14.61 10.49 11.51
N ASN A 256 -15.42 11.13 10.67
CA ASN A 256 -15.75 12.55 10.71
C ASN A 256 -14.50 13.45 10.69
N CYS A 257 -13.54 13.17 9.80
CA CYS A 257 -12.39 14.05 9.58
C CYS A 257 -12.84 15.45 9.10
N LEU A 258 -12.49 16.50 9.84
CA LEU A 258 -12.88 17.91 9.57
C LEU A 258 -12.07 18.60 8.45
N GLY A 259 -11.26 17.83 7.75
CA GLY A 259 -10.28 18.21 6.74
C GLY A 259 -9.68 16.91 6.22
N ASP A 260 -8.43 16.91 5.77
CA ASP A 260 -7.84 15.72 5.15
C ASP A 260 -7.91 14.46 6.03
N GLY A 261 -8.15 13.29 5.40
CA GLY A 261 -8.07 11.99 6.06
C GLY A 261 -6.61 11.61 6.31
N LEU A 262 -5.86 11.33 5.24
CA LEU A 262 -4.42 11.02 5.27
C LEU A 262 -3.67 11.88 4.26
N VAL A 263 -2.44 12.29 4.60
CA VAL A 263 -1.55 13.05 3.71
C VAL A 263 -0.28 12.24 3.48
N ILE A 264 0.10 12.00 2.22
CA ILE A 264 1.31 11.26 1.90
C ILE A 264 2.53 12.18 2.00
N GLY A 265 3.50 11.81 2.84
CA GLY A 265 4.72 12.56 3.12
C GLY A 265 6.02 11.92 2.60
N ALA A 266 5.94 10.80 1.89
CA ALA A 266 7.09 10.12 1.29
C ALA A 266 6.74 9.38 -0.02
N PRO A 267 7.68 9.28 -0.98
CA PRO A 267 7.52 8.45 -2.18
C PRO A 267 7.85 6.97 -1.88
N ASN A 268 7.46 6.07 -2.78
CA ASN A 268 7.75 4.63 -2.67
C ASN A 268 7.18 3.96 -1.39
N ILE A 269 5.94 4.31 -1.02
CA ILE A 269 5.24 3.74 0.14
C ILE A 269 3.87 3.17 -0.23
N THR A 270 3.47 2.09 0.45
CA THR A 270 2.12 1.51 0.36
C THR A 270 1.28 1.97 1.54
N VAL A 271 0.14 2.61 1.30
CA VAL A 271 -0.95 2.78 2.28
C VAL A 271 -2.02 1.75 1.94
N ASP A 272 -2.00 0.65 2.68
CA ASP A 272 -3.00 -0.42 2.60
C ASP A 272 -4.01 -0.19 3.70
N LEU A 273 -5.25 0.14 3.34
CA LEU A 273 -6.31 0.44 4.30
C LEU A 273 -6.82 -0.82 5.02
N ALA A 274 -6.40 -2.03 4.62
CA ALA A 274 -6.77 -3.30 5.25
C ALA A 274 -8.30 -3.57 5.39
N GLY A 275 -9.13 -2.93 4.56
CA GLY A 275 -10.59 -2.95 4.65
C GLY A 275 -11.20 -1.90 5.57
N HIS A 276 -10.40 -1.03 6.19
CA HIS A 276 -10.87 0.08 7.03
C HIS A 276 -11.45 1.23 6.21
N THR A 277 -12.25 2.06 6.90
CA THR A 277 -12.90 3.24 6.33
C THR A 277 -12.19 4.52 6.77
N ILE A 278 -11.95 5.41 5.81
CA ILE A 278 -11.58 6.81 6.03
C ILE A 278 -12.83 7.64 5.76
N ASP A 279 -13.45 8.19 6.81
CA ASP A 279 -14.72 8.94 6.75
C ASP A 279 -14.52 10.42 7.14
N GLY A 280 -15.01 11.32 6.29
CA GLY A 280 -14.90 12.78 6.42
C GLY A 280 -16.19 13.45 6.89
N VAL A 281 -16.37 14.73 6.53
CA VAL A 281 -17.60 15.52 6.77
C VAL A 281 -18.02 16.35 5.55
N GLY A 282 -17.51 15.98 4.38
CA GLY A 282 -17.69 16.69 3.12
C GLY A 282 -16.73 17.86 2.92
N LEU A 283 -15.50 17.77 3.43
CA LEU A 283 -14.46 18.79 3.33
C LEU A 283 -13.05 18.16 3.24
N GLY A 284 -12.18 18.73 2.40
CA GLY A 284 -10.79 18.29 2.26
C GLY A 284 -10.64 17.02 1.44
N VAL A 285 -9.47 16.37 1.53
CA VAL A 285 -9.15 15.17 0.73
C VAL A 285 -9.04 13.93 1.62
N GLY A 286 -9.71 12.83 1.25
CA GLY A 286 -9.63 11.58 1.99
C GLY A 286 -8.20 11.03 2.06
N ILE A 287 -7.52 10.95 0.92
CA ILE A 287 -6.08 10.64 0.84
C ILE A 287 -5.41 11.57 -0.20
N ARG A 288 -4.54 12.49 0.24
CA ARG A 288 -3.81 13.43 -0.66
C ARG A 288 -2.36 13.01 -0.91
N ILE A 289 -1.94 13.08 -2.17
CA ILE A 289 -0.58 12.80 -2.63
C ILE A 289 0.00 14.05 -3.30
N ASP A 290 0.96 14.70 -2.65
CA ASP A 290 1.54 15.97 -3.09
C ASP A 290 2.97 15.78 -3.62
N GLY A 291 3.12 15.55 -4.93
CA GLY A 291 4.43 15.49 -5.60
C GLY A 291 5.27 14.25 -5.30
N PHE A 292 4.68 13.19 -4.75
CA PHE A 292 5.37 11.95 -4.40
C PHE A 292 5.04 10.81 -5.37
N GLY A 293 6.06 10.28 -6.04
CA GLY A 293 5.92 9.14 -6.96
C GLY A 293 6.02 7.76 -6.30
N GLU A 294 5.61 6.73 -7.03
CA GLU A 294 5.63 5.30 -6.62
C GLU A 294 4.80 5.04 -5.34
N VAL A 295 3.74 5.80 -5.12
CA VAL A 295 2.85 5.66 -3.95
C VAL A 295 1.70 4.73 -4.31
N THR A 296 1.44 3.73 -3.48
CA THR A 296 0.31 2.81 -3.65
C THR A 296 -0.72 3.07 -2.56
N VAL A 297 -1.98 3.30 -2.93
CA VAL A 297 -3.11 3.44 -2.00
C VAL A 297 -4.13 2.37 -2.36
N ARG A 298 -4.51 1.50 -1.40
CA ARG A 298 -5.38 0.36 -1.73
C ARG A 298 -6.23 -0.19 -0.60
N ASN A 299 -7.20 -1.04 -1.00
CA ASN A 299 -7.89 -2.02 -0.15
C ASN A 299 -8.62 -1.42 1.08
N GLY A 300 -9.68 -0.65 0.84
CA GLY A 300 -10.55 -0.10 1.89
C GLY A 300 -11.56 0.90 1.35
N SER A 301 -12.18 1.67 2.25
CA SER A 301 -13.23 2.64 1.91
C SER A 301 -12.80 4.07 2.18
N VAL A 302 -13.17 5.01 1.31
CA VAL A 302 -12.95 6.46 1.52
C VAL A 302 -14.22 7.22 1.17
N THR A 303 -14.76 7.98 2.12
CA THR A 303 -16.12 8.54 2.03
C THR A 303 -16.28 9.92 2.66
N ASP A 304 -17.21 10.71 2.10
CA ASP A 304 -17.60 12.05 2.57
C ASP A 304 -16.42 13.05 2.67
N PHE A 305 -15.66 13.22 1.57
CA PHE A 305 -14.67 14.29 1.39
C PHE A 305 -15.03 15.17 0.18
N ASP A 306 -14.31 16.28 -0.08
CA ASP A 306 -14.39 16.94 -1.39
C ASP A 306 -13.86 16.00 -2.47
N TYR A 307 -12.68 15.41 -2.21
CA TYR A 307 -12.03 14.43 -3.06
C TYR A 307 -11.71 13.17 -2.28
N GLY A 308 -12.08 11.99 -2.80
CA GLY A 308 -11.75 10.71 -2.14
C GLY A 308 -10.23 10.48 -2.11
N VAL A 309 -9.60 10.45 -3.28
CA VAL A 309 -8.13 10.42 -3.45
C VAL A 309 -7.70 11.49 -4.43
N GLN A 310 -6.74 12.34 -4.06
CA GLN A 310 -6.20 13.39 -4.93
C GLN A 310 -4.70 13.21 -5.14
N LEU A 311 -4.28 13.17 -6.41
CA LEU A 311 -2.89 13.14 -6.85
C LEU A 311 -2.57 14.49 -7.49
N ASN A 312 -1.73 15.28 -6.83
CA ASN A 312 -1.38 16.64 -7.26
C ASN A 312 -0.05 16.70 -8.02
N THR A 313 0.26 17.87 -8.58
CA THR A 313 1.43 18.18 -9.43
C THR A 313 2.70 17.42 -9.02
N GLY A 314 3.32 16.75 -10.00
CA GLY A 314 4.57 16.01 -9.82
C GLY A 314 4.42 14.59 -9.27
N THR A 315 3.20 14.16 -8.91
CA THR A 315 2.91 12.75 -8.60
C THR A 315 3.04 11.89 -9.86
N ALA A 316 3.76 10.77 -9.78
CA ALA A 316 4.07 9.91 -10.92
C ALA A 316 4.17 8.44 -10.53
N ARG A 317 3.69 7.51 -11.38
CA ARG A 317 3.65 6.06 -11.11
C ARG A 317 2.96 5.67 -9.79
N GLY A 318 2.07 6.52 -9.30
CA GLY A 318 1.16 6.18 -8.22
C GLY A 318 0.14 5.13 -8.68
N LEU A 319 -0.33 4.31 -7.73
CA LEU A 319 -1.32 3.26 -7.95
C LEU A 319 -2.46 3.43 -6.94
N VAL A 320 -3.67 3.69 -7.42
CA VAL A 320 -4.91 3.72 -6.64
C VAL A 320 -5.72 2.48 -7.01
N GLU A 321 -5.82 1.48 -6.13
CA GLU A 321 -6.49 0.22 -6.45
C GLU A 321 -7.37 -0.37 -5.35
N GLN A 322 -8.42 -1.10 -5.75
CA GLN A 322 -9.27 -1.86 -4.82
C GLN A 322 -9.91 -1.01 -3.70
N LEU A 323 -10.18 0.27 -3.97
CA LEU A 323 -10.90 1.16 -3.07
C LEU A 323 -12.42 1.16 -3.36
N MET A 324 -13.21 1.35 -2.31
CA MET A 324 -14.61 1.75 -2.39
C MET A 324 -14.73 3.24 -2.06
N LEU A 325 -15.04 4.05 -3.06
CA LEU A 325 -15.04 5.51 -2.99
C LEU A 325 -16.48 6.01 -3.12
N THR A 326 -17.01 6.57 -2.02
CA THR A 326 -18.44 6.88 -1.91
C THR A 326 -18.73 8.29 -1.40
N ALA A 327 -19.81 8.91 -1.88
CA ALA A 327 -20.32 10.18 -1.36
C ALA A 327 -19.30 11.35 -1.31
N ASN A 328 -18.23 11.31 -2.11
CA ASN A 328 -17.26 12.42 -2.20
C ASN A 328 -17.85 13.53 -3.09
N GLN A 329 -17.81 14.78 -2.62
CA GLN A 329 -18.64 15.88 -3.17
C GLN A 329 -18.20 16.36 -4.55
N VAL A 330 -16.89 16.37 -4.83
CA VAL A 330 -16.33 16.82 -6.11
C VAL A 330 -15.93 15.65 -6.99
N ALA A 331 -15.03 14.77 -6.53
CA ALA A 331 -14.65 13.56 -7.26
C ALA A 331 -14.24 12.41 -6.34
N ALA A 332 -14.47 11.16 -6.75
CA ALA A 332 -13.89 10.02 -6.04
C ALA A 332 -12.36 9.94 -6.22
N VAL A 333 -11.85 10.13 -7.44
CA VAL A 333 -10.40 10.27 -7.69
C VAL A 333 -10.11 11.48 -8.58
N GLU A 334 -9.12 12.29 -8.22
CA GLU A 334 -8.62 13.37 -9.08
C GLU A 334 -7.10 13.27 -9.29
N LEU A 335 -6.68 13.45 -10.55
CA LEU A 335 -5.30 13.68 -10.96
C LEU A 335 -5.21 15.12 -11.50
N LEU A 336 -4.54 15.97 -10.75
CA LEU A 336 -4.33 17.39 -11.01
C LEU A 336 -2.88 17.60 -11.43
N ASP A 337 -2.62 17.77 -12.73
CA ASP A 337 -1.26 17.94 -13.28
C ASP A 337 -0.30 16.79 -12.85
N ALA A 338 -0.85 15.58 -12.75
CA ALA A 338 -0.19 14.41 -12.17
C ALA A 338 0.52 13.60 -13.25
N ASP A 339 1.53 14.20 -13.89
CA ASP A 339 2.24 13.63 -15.05
C ASP A 339 3.77 13.68 -14.91
N GLY A 340 4.28 13.52 -13.67
CA GLY A 340 5.71 13.65 -13.39
C GLY A 340 6.60 12.78 -14.30
N PRO A 341 7.86 13.20 -14.56
CA PRO A 341 8.68 12.79 -15.71
C PRO A 341 9.13 11.32 -15.73
N ALA A 342 8.66 10.50 -14.80
CA ALA A 342 8.96 9.08 -14.67
C ALA A 342 7.84 8.15 -15.19
N GLY A 343 6.68 8.70 -15.60
CA GLY A 343 5.55 7.95 -16.15
C GLY A 343 4.24 8.21 -15.41
N GLY A 344 3.12 8.04 -16.12
CA GLY A 344 1.78 8.35 -15.60
C GLY A 344 1.31 7.45 -14.45
N ASN A 345 0.24 7.89 -13.81
CA ASN A 345 -0.38 7.24 -12.65
C ASN A 345 -1.44 6.22 -13.07
N THR A 346 -1.73 5.22 -12.22
CA THR A 346 -2.70 4.14 -12.50
C THR A 346 -3.85 4.15 -11.50
N ILE A 347 -5.08 4.12 -12.00
CA ILE A 347 -6.32 3.97 -11.22
C ILE A 347 -6.97 2.65 -11.68
N LYS A 348 -7.05 1.65 -10.80
CA LYS A 348 -7.40 0.29 -11.20
C LYS A 348 -8.33 -0.43 -10.24
N SER A 349 -9.35 -1.11 -10.78
CA SER A 349 -10.20 -2.03 -9.99
C SER A 349 -10.82 -1.40 -8.73
N ASN A 350 -11.14 -0.11 -8.79
CA ASN A 350 -11.88 0.61 -7.75
C ASN A 350 -13.39 0.58 -8.03
N ARG A 351 -14.19 0.75 -6.99
CA ARG A 351 -15.64 0.99 -7.06
C ARG A 351 -15.91 2.44 -6.67
N LEU A 352 -16.49 3.23 -7.58
CA LEU A 352 -16.70 4.67 -7.42
C LEU A 352 -18.22 4.94 -7.50
N GLU A 353 -18.87 5.08 -6.35
CA GLU A 353 -20.34 5.04 -6.23
C GLU A 353 -20.92 6.27 -5.52
N GLY A 354 -21.83 7.00 -6.17
CA GLY A 354 -22.57 8.09 -5.53
C GLY A 354 -21.75 9.33 -5.17
N ASN A 355 -20.68 9.61 -5.91
CA ASN A 355 -19.85 10.82 -5.76
C ASN A 355 -20.34 11.95 -6.69
N GLY A 356 -19.73 13.13 -6.63
CA GLY A 356 -19.91 14.17 -7.64
C GLY A 356 -19.49 13.69 -9.04
N LEU A 357 -18.18 13.60 -9.26
CA LEU A 357 -17.54 12.94 -10.40
C LEU A 357 -16.99 11.56 -9.97
N GLY A 358 -16.88 10.62 -10.90
CA GLY A 358 -16.12 9.39 -10.64
C GLY A 358 -14.60 9.65 -10.64
N ILE A 359 -14.02 9.91 -11.81
CA ILE A 359 -12.58 10.20 -11.97
C ILE A 359 -12.37 11.51 -12.76
N SER A 360 -11.48 12.36 -12.27
CA SER A 360 -11.10 13.65 -12.86
C SER A 360 -9.63 13.61 -13.31
N LEU A 361 -9.35 13.82 -14.60
CA LEU A 361 -7.99 13.90 -15.19
C LEU A 361 -7.79 15.30 -15.79
N VAL A 362 -7.16 16.21 -15.04
CA VAL A 362 -7.20 17.66 -15.32
C VAL A 362 -5.83 18.32 -15.38
N ASN A 363 -5.80 19.55 -15.90
CA ASN A 363 -4.64 20.46 -15.96
C ASN A 363 -3.37 19.79 -16.53
N GLY A 364 -3.41 19.31 -17.77
CA GLY A 364 -2.21 18.78 -18.43
C GLY A 364 -1.89 17.31 -18.14
N THR A 365 -2.55 16.68 -17.15
CA THR A 365 -2.36 15.26 -16.78
C THR A 365 -2.23 14.36 -18.00
N SER A 366 -1.13 13.62 -18.07
CA SER A 366 -0.76 12.83 -19.23
C SER A 366 -0.21 11.44 -18.89
N GLY A 367 -0.45 10.48 -19.79
CA GLY A 367 -0.01 9.09 -19.65
C GLY A 367 -0.69 8.28 -18.53
N ALA A 368 -1.75 8.79 -17.91
CA ALA A 368 -2.49 8.09 -16.87
C ALA A 368 -3.24 6.87 -17.44
N THR A 369 -3.36 5.82 -16.63
CA THR A 369 -4.08 4.58 -16.99
C THR A 369 -5.24 4.33 -16.03
N VAL A 370 -6.46 4.35 -16.55
CA VAL A 370 -7.71 4.08 -15.84
C VAL A 370 -8.23 2.74 -16.34
N VAL A 371 -8.14 1.68 -15.52
CA VAL A 371 -8.36 0.31 -16.00
C VAL A 371 -9.23 -0.55 -15.08
N GLY A 372 -10.28 -1.16 -15.64
CA GLY A 372 -11.13 -2.12 -14.93
C GLY A 372 -11.82 -1.59 -13.67
N ASN A 373 -12.13 -0.29 -13.62
CA ASN A 373 -12.89 0.32 -12.52
C ASN A 373 -14.39 0.20 -12.77
N THR A 374 -15.19 0.22 -11.69
CA THR A 374 -16.66 0.22 -11.74
C THR A 374 -17.18 1.56 -11.22
N VAL A 375 -17.76 2.36 -12.10
CA VAL A 375 -18.27 3.72 -11.89
C VAL A 375 -19.81 3.68 -11.86
N LEU A 376 -20.42 4.12 -10.77
CA LEU A 376 -21.84 3.88 -10.48
C LEU A 376 -22.53 5.12 -9.91
N GLU A 377 -23.69 5.49 -10.46
CA GLU A 377 -24.64 6.42 -9.83
C GLU A 377 -24.02 7.75 -9.33
N ASN A 378 -22.97 8.24 -10.00
CA ASN A 378 -22.31 9.50 -9.63
C ASN A 378 -23.13 10.68 -10.17
N ALA A 379 -23.27 11.75 -9.40
CA ALA A 379 -24.21 12.85 -9.66
C ALA A 379 -23.91 13.69 -10.92
N ARG A 380 -22.72 13.52 -11.50
CA ARG A 380 -22.24 14.18 -12.72
C ARG A 380 -21.47 13.17 -13.60
N GLU A 381 -20.40 13.58 -14.27
CA GLU A 381 -19.67 12.75 -15.22
C GLU A 381 -18.95 11.56 -14.53
N GLY A 382 -19.00 10.39 -15.19
CA GLY A 382 -18.34 9.18 -14.69
C GLY A 382 -16.81 9.28 -14.72
N VAL A 383 -16.24 9.65 -15.87
CA VAL A 383 -14.82 10.01 -16.01
C VAL A 383 -14.71 11.27 -16.87
N VAL A 384 -13.90 12.23 -16.45
CA VAL A 384 -13.72 13.51 -17.16
C VAL A 384 -12.24 13.79 -17.44
N LEU A 385 -11.93 14.18 -18.68
CA LEU A 385 -10.60 14.52 -19.18
C LEU A 385 -10.63 15.98 -19.66
N HIS A 386 -10.14 16.93 -18.83
CA HIS A 386 -10.10 18.35 -19.20
C HIS A 386 -8.66 18.83 -19.41
N GLY A 387 -8.33 19.22 -20.65
CA GLY A 387 -6.99 19.71 -21.00
C GLY A 387 -5.88 18.68 -20.79
N SER A 388 -6.21 17.39 -20.90
CA SER A 388 -5.34 16.24 -20.61
C SER A 388 -5.12 15.36 -21.86
N ALA A 389 -3.95 14.70 -21.96
CA ALA A 389 -3.54 14.06 -23.21
C ALA A 389 -2.77 12.74 -23.05
N GLY A 390 -2.90 11.84 -24.02
CA GLY A 390 -2.15 10.57 -24.02
C GLY A 390 -2.54 9.58 -22.91
N ASN A 391 -3.73 9.74 -22.31
CA ASN A 391 -4.25 8.88 -21.26
C ASN A 391 -4.97 7.65 -21.84
N VAL A 392 -5.08 6.57 -21.06
CA VAL A 392 -5.70 5.30 -21.45
C VAL A 392 -6.84 4.95 -20.50
N LEU A 393 -8.05 4.77 -21.04
CA LEU A 393 -9.24 4.27 -20.35
C LEU A 393 -9.58 2.90 -20.93
N ASP A 394 -9.28 1.81 -20.22
CA ASP A 394 -9.38 0.44 -20.73
C ASP A 394 -10.28 -0.45 -19.85
N GLY A 395 -11.32 -1.05 -20.45
CA GLY A 395 -12.15 -2.07 -19.80
C GLY A 395 -12.92 -1.60 -18.55
N ASN A 396 -13.22 -0.30 -18.41
CA ASN A 396 -13.99 0.21 -17.27
C ASN A 396 -15.50 0.00 -17.50
N GLN A 397 -16.25 -0.12 -16.39
CA GLN A 397 -17.69 -0.33 -16.39
C GLN A 397 -18.41 0.87 -15.79
N PHE A 398 -19.41 1.38 -16.49
CA PHE A 398 -20.25 2.51 -16.10
C PHE A 398 -21.72 2.05 -16.05
N VAL A 399 -22.37 2.19 -14.89
CA VAL A 399 -23.79 1.82 -14.72
C VAL A 399 -24.53 2.88 -13.93
N GLY A 400 -25.50 3.53 -14.58
CA GLY A 400 -26.49 4.38 -13.93
C GLY A 400 -26.00 5.78 -13.47
N GLY A 401 -26.96 6.70 -13.41
CA GLY A 401 -26.94 7.95 -12.64
C GLY A 401 -26.01 9.09 -13.06
N SER A 402 -25.00 8.83 -13.90
CA SER A 402 -24.11 9.89 -14.45
C SER A 402 -24.77 10.68 -15.58
N ASP A 403 -24.51 11.98 -15.66
CA ASP A 403 -24.96 12.85 -16.77
C ASP A 403 -24.36 12.36 -18.11
N ARG A 404 -23.02 12.43 -18.23
CA ARG A 404 -22.23 11.73 -19.26
C ARG A 404 -21.41 10.62 -18.61
N ALA A 405 -21.27 9.47 -19.25
CA ALA A 405 -20.39 8.45 -18.69
C ALA A 405 -18.90 8.83 -18.84
N ILE A 406 -18.48 9.31 -20.02
CA ILE A 406 -17.12 9.82 -20.24
C ILE A 406 -17.16 11.15 -21.03
N GLU A 407 -16.45 12.18 -20.55
CA GLU A 407 -16.28 13.46 -21.27
C GLU A 407 -14.79 13.76 -21.53
N LEU A 408 -14.46 14.12 -22.77
CA LEU A 408 -13.16 14.68 -23.18
C LEU A 408 -13.37 16.13 -23.62
N PHE A 409 -12.78 17.09 -22.90
CA PHE A 409 -12.85 18.52 -23.18
C PHE A 409 -11.44 19.09 -23.39
N ALA A 410 -11.16 19.63 -24.59
CA ALA A 410 -9.81 20.04 -25.00
C ALA A 410 -8.73 18.96 -24.75
N ALA A 411 -9.12 17.69 -24.82
CA ALA A 411 -8.31 16.53 -24.43
C ALA A 411 -7.96 15.69 -25.67
N SER A 412 -6.68 15.66 -26.04
CA SER A 412 -6.21 15.09 -27.31
C SER A 412 -5.37 13.82 -27.15
N ASP A 413 -5.31 13.00 -28.20
CA ASP A 413 -4.44 11.82 -28.30
C ASP A 413 -4.66 10.74 -27.20
N ASN A 414 -5.84 10.72 -26.56
CA ASN A 414 -6.25 9.73 -25.57
C ASN A 414 -6.83 8.45 -26.22
N VAL A 415 -6.87 7.35 -25.45
CA VAL A 415 -7.33 6.04 -25.91
C VAL A 415 -8.40 5.47 -24.98
N LEU A 416 -9.60 5.26 -25.51
CA LEU A 416 -10.75 4.66 -24.82
C LEU A 416 -11.04 3.29 -25.46
N ARG A 417 -10.77 2.20 -24.74
CA ARG A 417 -10.92 0.82 -25.22
C ARG A 417 -11.81 -0.04 -24.35
N GLY A 418 -12.66 -0.84 -24.99
CA GLY A 418 -13.39 -1.93 -24.31
C GLY A 418 -14.26 -1.50 -23.13
N ASN A 419 -14.58 -0.21 -22.98
CA ASN A 419 -15.37 0.27 -21.85
C ASN A 419 -16.85 -0.09 -22.08
N SER A 420 -17.54 -0.48 -21.01
CA SER A 420 -18.95 -0.86 -21.03
C SER A 420 -19.77 0.20 -20.31
N ILE A 421 -20.74 0.79 -21.00
CA ILE A 421 -21.53 1.93 -20.52
C ILE A 421 -23.01 1.60 -20.63
N SER A 422 -23.76 1.82 -19.54
CA SER A 422 -25.21 1.59 -19.51
C SER A 422 -25.95 2.58 -18.62
N GLY A 423 -27.08 3.11 -19.11
CA GLY A 423 -28.01 3.90 -18.29
C GLY A 423 -27.49 5.27 -17.81
N SER A 424 -26.62 5.92 -18.57
CA SER A 424 -26.32 7.36 -18.35
C SER A 424 -27.50 8.24 -18.78
N GLY A 425 -27.57 9.45 -18.22
CA GLY A 425 -28.73 10.34 -18.33
C GLY A 425 -28.81 11.17 -19.61
N ASP A 426 -27.68 11.69 -20.08
CA ASP A 426 -27.55 12.62 -21.22
C ASP A 426 -26.65 12.02 -22.31
N GLY A 427 -25.39 11.73 -21.99
CA GLY A 427 -24.40 11.25 -22.97
C GLY A 427 -23.75 9.90 -22.64
N GLY A 428 -23.35 9.17 -23.67
CA GLY A 428 -22.43 8.03 -23.57
C GLY A 428 -20.98 8.47 -23.43
N ILE A 429 -20.31 8.74 -24.56
CA ILE A 429 -18.95 9.30 -24.62
C ILE A 429 -18.96 10.58 -25.47
N ASP A 430 -18.60 11.69 -24.83
CA ASP A 430 -18.53 13.02 -25.44
C ASP A 430 -17.07 13.42 -25.70
N VAL A 431 -16.77 13.90 -26.91
CA VAL A 431 -15.43 14.33 -27.36
C VAL A 431 -15.56 15.74 -27.94
N VAL A 432 -15.30 16.75 -27.12
CA VAL A 432 -15.70 18.15 -27.37
C VAL A 432 -14.56 19.15 -27.25
N ALA A 433 -14.77 20.36 -27.79
CA ALA A 433 -13.93 21.54 -27.59
C ALA A 433 -12.43 21.35 -27.97
N GLY A 434 -12.15 20.84 -29.17
CA GLY A 434 -10.77 20.61 -29.64
C GLY A 434 -10.12 19.35 -29.07
N SER A 435 -10.92 18.33 -28.76
CA SER A 435 -10.44 17.01 -28.31
C SER A 435 -10.03 16.15 -29.51
N HIS A 436 -8.83 16.42 -30.04
CA HIS A 436 -8.38 15.87 -31.32
C HIS A 436 -7.71 14.50 -31.23
N ARG A 437 -7.77 13.72 -32.31
CA ARG A 437 -6.97 12.48 -32.53
C ARG A 437 -7.14 11.39 -31.46
N ASN A 438 -8.24 11.38 -30.72
CA ASN A 438 -8.55 10.33 -29.77
C ASN A 438 -8.96 9.03 -30.49
N LEU A 439 -8.71 7.89 -29.85
CA LEU A 439 -9.10 6.57 -30.32
C LEU A 439 -10.16 5.98 -29.41
N LEU A 440 -11.37 5.77 -29.93
CA LEU A 440 -12.49 5.11 -29.27
C LEU A 440 -12.67 3.76 -29.99
N GLU A 441 -12.24 2.67 -29.36
CA GLU A 441 -12.11 1.35 -29.99
C GLU A 441 -12.77 0.23 -29.17
N GLY A 442 -13.77 -0.46 -29.72
CA GLY A 442 -14.40 -1.62 -29.08
C GLY A 442 -15.24 -1.32 -27.84
N ASN A 443 -15.69 -0.08 -27.63
CA ASN A 443 -16.54 0.28 -26.50
C ASN A 443 -17.99 -0.16 -26.75
N VAL A 444 -18.73 -0.49 -25.69
CA VAL A 444 -20.12 -0.95 -25.74
C VAL A 444 -20.99 0.01 -24.93
N LEU A 445 -21.95 0.65 -25.60
CA LEU A 445 -22.86 1.63 -25.05
C LEU A 445 -24.29 1.16 -25.24
N THR A 446 -25.09 1.14 -24.17
CA THR A 446 -26.47 0.65 -24.23
C THR A 446 -27.40 1.52 -23.39
N ALA A 447 -28.45 2.06 -24.03
CA ALA A 447 -29.44 2.94 -23.39
C ALA A 447 -28.78 4.11 -22.62
N THR A 448 -27.90 4.85 -23.30
CA THR A 448 -27.17 6.00 -22.77
C THR A 448 -27.79 7.31 -23.25
N GLY A 449 -28.71 7.87 -22.46
CA GLY A 449 -29.34 9.17 -22.71
C GLY A 449 -29.71 9.44 -24.19
N ASP A 450 -29.36 10.63 -24.65
CA ASP A 450 -29.66 11.16 -25.97
C ASP A 450 -28.68 10.63 -27.04
N SER A 451 -27.36 10.75 -26.84
CA SER A 451 -26.35 10.32 -27.83
C SER A 451 -25.37 9.27 -27.29
N GLY A 452 -25.03 8.30 -28.15
CA GLY A 452 -24.01 7.28 -27.84
C GLY A 452 -22.59 7.83 -27.85
N LEU A 453 -22.07 8.12 -29.05
CA LEU A 453 -20.77 8.77 -29.23
C LEU A 453 -20.99 10.15 -29.86
N TYR A 454 -20.71 11.22 -29.12
CA TYR A 454 -20.85 12.59 -29.58
C TYR A 454 -19.47 13.23 -29.79
N VAL A 455 -19.14 13.64 -31.01
CA VAL A 455 -17.86 14.32 -31.33
C VAL A 455 -18.16 15.71 -31.87
N SER A 456 -17.71 16.75 -31.17
CA SER A 456 -18.02 18.15 -31.51
C SER A 456 -16.77 19.02 -31.54
N GLU A 457 -16.61 19.81 -32.60
CA GLU A 457 -15.48 20.74 -32.79
C GLU A 457 -14.11 20.06 -32.60
N SER A 458 -14.01 18.78 -33.00
CA SER A 458 -12.93 17.87 -32.60
C SER A 458 -12.50 16.96 -33.75
N ASP A 459 -11.50 17.42 -34.50
CA ASP A 459 -10.98 16.76 -35.71
C ASP A 459 -10.09 15.52 -35.46
N GLY A 460 -10.03 14.63 -36.46
CA GLY A 460 -9.08 13.52 -36.55
C GLY A 460 -9.36 12.33 -35.64
N ASN A 461 -10.55 12.26 -35.03
CA ASN A 461 -10.93 11.22 -34.09
C ASN A 461 -11.21 9.88 -34.79
N ARG A 462 -10.98 8.78 -34.08
CA ARG A 462 -11.09 7.41 -34.63
C ARG A 462 -12.08 6.59 -33.82
N LEU A 463 -13.25 6.35 -34.39
CA LEU A 463 -14.36 5.60 -33.81
C LEU A 463 -14.40 4.23 -34.50
N ILE A 464 -13.87 3.20 -33.84
CA ILE A 464 -13.59 1.89 -34.42
C ILE A 464 -14.31 0.78 -33.65
N GLU A 465 -15.10 -0.04 -34.34
CA GLU A 465 -15.64 -1.31 -33.80
C GLU A 465 -16.44 -1.14 -32.49
N ASN A 466 -17.01 0.05 -32.24
CA ASN A 466 -17.86 0.32 -31.09
C ASN A 466 -19.29 -0.17 -31.35
N THR A 467 -20.00 -0.53 -30.28
CA THR A 467 -21.43 -0.84 -30.29
C THR A 467 -22.18 0.25 -29.53
N ALA A 468 -23.21 0.84 -30.13
CA ALA A 468 -23.99 1.91 -29.51
C ALA A 468 -25.49 1.72 -29.83
N HIS A 469 -26.27 1.23 -28.86
CA HIS A 469 -27.67 0.79 -29.06
C HIS A 469 -28.66 1.38 -28.04
N GLY A 470 -29.82 1.81 -28.51
CA GLY A 470 -30.98 2.14 -27.66
C GLY A 470 -30.99 3.55 -27.06
N MET A 471 -30.30 4.51 -27.65
CA MET A 471 -30.32 5.92 -27.22
C MET A 471 -31.53 6.68 -27.77
N SER A 472 -31.94 7.80 -27.12
CA SER A 472 -33.11 8.58 -27.54
C SER A 472 -32.93 9.25 -28.90
N ASP A 473 -31.71 9.68 -29.23
CA ASP A 473 -31.37 10.36 -30.47
C ASP A 473 -30.41 9.50 -31.33
N ASN A 474 -29.14 9.87 -31.39
CA ASN A 474 -28.20 9.38 -32.39
C ASN A 474 -27.24 8.31 -31.84
N GLY A 475 -26.98 7.26 -32.62
CA GLY A 475 -25.93 6.28 -32.31
C GLY A 475 -24.53 6.90 -32.26
N ILE A 476 -24.17 7.61 -33.34
CA ILE A 476 -22.94 8.41 -33.44
C ILE A 476 -23.26 9.76 -34.07
N THR A 477 -22.76 10.84 -33.49
CA THR A 477 -22.88 12.21 -34.03
C THR A 477 -21.50 12.83 -34.23
N LEU A 478 -21.23 13.33 -35.44
CA LEU A 478 -20.11 14.23 -35.73
C LEU A 478 -20.66 15.64 -36.00
N SER A 479 -20.27 16.62 -35.18
CA SER A 479 -20.71 18.01 -35.25
C SER A 479 -19.50 18.94 -35.43
N THR A 480 -19.34 19.57 -36.59
CA THR A 480 -18.15 20.37 -36.92
C THR A 480 -16.83 19.58 -36.67
N ALA A 481 -16.84 18.28 -36.95
CA ALA A 481 -15.72 17.37 -36.72
C ALA A 481 -15.24 16.79 -38.05
N ASN A 482 -13.97 17.03 -38.37
CA ASN A 482 -13.40 16.75 -39.69
C ASN A 482 -12.33 15.67 -39.62
N GLU A 483 -11.96 15.11 -40.78
CA GLU A 483 -10.83 14.17 -40.93
C GLU A 483 -10.91 12.92 -40.02
N SER A 484 -12.09 12.62 -39.48
CA SER A 484 -12.34 11.51 -38.55
C SER A 484 -12.63 10.21 -39.29
N VAL A 485 -12.36 9.08 -38.64
CA VAL A 485 -12.56 7.73 -39.19
C VAL A 485 -13.59 7.01 -38.34
N VAL A 486 -14.72 6.66 -38.94
CA VAL A 486 -15.82 5.90 -38.32
C VAL A 486 -15.90 4.54 -39.03
N ARG A 487 -15.37 3.48 -38.42
CA ARG A 487 -15.19 2.17 -39.06
C ARG A 487 -15.72 1.00 -38.23
N GLY A 488 -16.53 0.14 -38.86
CA GLY A 488 -16.91 -1.15 -38.27
C GLY A 488 -17.81 -1.07 -37.04
N ASN A 489 -18.43 0.08 -36.77
CA ASN A 489 -19.30 0.28 -35.62
C ASN A 489 -20.70 -0.30 -35.88
N ASP A 490 -21.37 -0.79 -34.84
CA ASP A 490 -22.78 -1.20 -34.85
C ASP A 490 -23.61 -0.17 -34.07
N VAL A 491 -24.43 0.60 -34.79
CA VAL A 491 -25.18 1.76 -34.29
C VAL A 491 -26.69 1.63 -34.54
N ARG A 492 -27.17 0.39 -34.55
CA ARG A 492 -28.59 0.05 -34.73
C ARG A 492 -29.45 0.42 -33.52
N PHE A 493 -30.78 0.38 -33.70
CA PHE A 493 -31.78 0.52 -32.63
C PHE A 493 -31.78 1.89 -31.93
N ASN A 494 -31.37 2.95 -32.63
CA ASN A 494 -31.40 4.33 -32.15
C ASN A 494 -32.50 5.12 -32.87
N ALA A 495 -32.71 6.41 -32.57
CA ALA A 495 -33.60 7.23 -33.39
C ALA A 495 -32.97 7.52 -34.77
N VAL A 496 -31.67 7.83 -34.82
CA VAL A 496 -30.87 7.87 -36.06
C VAL A 496 -29.60 7.04 -35.84
N GLY A 497 -29.17 6.29 -36.85
CA GLY A 497 -27.95 5.47 -36.72
C GLY A 497 -26.70 6.35 -36.58
N MET A 498 -26.48 7.26 -37.52
CA MET A 498 -25.34 8.18 -37.52
C MET A 498 -25.67 9.52 -38.19
N GLU A 499 -25.21 10.63 -37.60
CA GLU A 499 -25.33 11.97 -38.18
C GLU A 499 -23.94 12.65 -38.34
N LEU A 500 -23.71 13.30 -39.47
CA LEU A 500 -22.57 14.17 -39.76
C LEU A 500 -23.09 15.57 -40.11
N SER A 501 -22.94 16.54 -39.21
CA SER A 501 -23.38 17.93 -39.37
C SER A 501 -22.18 18.88 -39.36
N GLY A 502 -22.07 19.77 -40.36
CA GLY A 502 -20.89 20.65 -40.54
C GLY A 502 -19.55 19.92 -40.66
N SER A 503 -19.56 18.62 -40.96
CA SER A 503 -18.46 17.68 -40.69
C SER A 503 -17.92 17.13 -42.01
N SER A 504 -16.68 17.50 -42.35
CA SER A 504 -16.13 17.30 -43.69
C SER A 504 -14.88 16.41 -43.73
N ARG A 505 -14.64 15.77 -44.88
CA ARG A 505 -13.46 14.93 -45.15
C ARG A 505 -13.32 13.71 -44.21
N ASN A 506 -14.44 13.23 -43.65
CA ASN A 506 -14.50 12.04 -42.81
C ASN A 506 -14.59 10.76 -43.65
N VAL A 507 -14.19 9.63 -43.06
CA VAL A 507 -14.26 8.29 -43.68
C VAL A 507 -15.17 7.39 -42.85
N VAL A 508 -16.36 7.10 -43.36
CA VAL A 508 -17.39 6.25 -42.74
C VAL A 508 -17.45 4.93 -43.52
N VAL A 509 -16.86 3.86 -42.98
CA VAL A 509 -16.64 2.61 -43.73
C VAL A 509 -17.00 1.33 -42.96
N GLY A 510 -17.82 0.48 -43.57
CA GLY A 510 -18.16 -0.84 -43.04
C GLY A 510 -18.95 -0.85 -41.73
N ASN A 511 -19.72 0.22 -41.44
CA ASN A 511 -20.57 0.31 -40.25
C ASN A 511 -21.96 -0.31 -40.51
N VAL A 512 -22.62 -0.76 -39.44
CA VAL A 512 -24.01 -1.23 -39.47
C VAL A 512 -24.86 -0.19 -38.75
N ALA A 513 -25.73 0.50 -39.49
CA ALA A 513 -26.54 1.63 -39.01
C ALA A 513 -28.02 1.50 -39.42
N GLY A 514 -28.49 0.27 -39.64
CA GLY A 514 -29.89 -0.07 -39.90
C GLY A 514 -30.75 -0.17 -38.63
N GLU A 515 -31.98 -0.67 -38.77
CA GLU A 515 -32.89 -1.00 -37.66
C GLU A 515 -33.16 0.15 -36.66
N SER A 516 -32.95 1.41 -37.09
CA SER A 516 -33.20 2.65 -36.34
C SER A 516 -34.56 3.26 -36.70
N LEU A 517 -35.11 4.11 -35.83
CA LEU A 517 -36.47 4.67 -36.02
C LEU A 517 -36.59 5.69 -37.16
N GLY A 518 -35.49 6.34 -37.52
CA GLY A 518 -35.35 7.33 -38.58
C GLY A 518 -34.27 6.91 -39.58
N ASN A 519 -33.40 7.87 -39.94
CA ASN A 519 -32.38 7.67 -40.96
C ASN A 519 -31.24 6.74 -40.50
N GLY A 520 -30.65 6.02 -41.44
CA GLY A 520 -29.48 5.16 -41.17
C GLY A 520 -28.20 5.98 -40.99
N ILE A 521 -27.76 6.65 -42.06
CA ILE A 521 -26.62 7.59 -42.05
C ILE A 521 -27.06 8.91 -42.69
N GLU A 522 -26.93 10.03 -41.98
CA GLU A 522 -27.29 11.36 -42.46
C GLU A 522 -26.06 12.28 -42.57
N LEU A 523 -25.86 12.88 -43.75
CA LEU A 523 -24.89 13.93 -44.00
C LEU A 523 -25.67 15.25 -44.09
N ALA A 524 -25.82 15.90 -42.95
CA ALA A 524 -26.54 17.16 -42.78
C ALA A 524 -25.78 18.36 -43.38
N GLY A 525 -26.33 19.57 -43.18
CA GLY A 525 -25.81 20.81 -43.78
C GLY A 525 -24.32 21.06 -43.51
N GLY A 526 -23.58 21.51 -44.53
CA GLY A 526 -22.15 21.82 -44.41
C GLY A 526 -21.20 20.61 -44.35
N SER A 527 -21.67 19.38 -44.52
CA SER A 527 -20.84 18.16 -44.49
C SER A 527 -20.38 17.76 -45.89
N PHE A 528 -19.13 18.07 -46.26
CA PHE A 528 -18.58 17.90 -47.62
C PHE A 528 -17.38 16.95 -47.71
N ALA A 529 -17.10 16.45 -48.91
CA ALA A 529 -15.95 15.60 -49.23
C ALA A 529 -15.82 14.33 -48.34
N ASN A 530 -16.92 13.85 -47.76
CA ASN A 530 -16.94 12.65 -46.93
C ASN A 530 -16.97 11.38 -47.80
N THR A 531 -16.34 10.31 -47.34
CA THR A 531 -16.37 8.99 -47.99
C THR A 531 -17.23 8.03 -47.17
N ILE A 532 -18.39 7.64 -47.71
CA ILE A 532 -19.35 6.71 -47.12
C ILE A 532 -19.30 5.40 -47.90
N ARG A 533 -18.60 4.38 -47.38
CA ARG A 533 -18.25 3.17 -48.15
C ARG A 533 -18.66 1.86 -47.48
N GLY A 534 -19.36 0.99 -48.18
CA GLY A 534 -19.60 -0.39 -47.74
C GLY A 534 -20.37 -0.52 -46.42
N ASN A 535 -21.16 0.48 -46.05
CA ASN A 535 -21.99 0.44 -44.84
C ASN A 535 -23.31 -0.31 -45.11
N VAL A 536 -23.93 -0.83 -44.05
CA VAL A 536 -25.20 -1.55 -44.08
C VAL A 536 -26.25 -0.76 -43.29
N VAL A 537 -27.25 -0.25 -43.99
CA VAL A 537 -28.32 0.63 -43.48
C VAL A 537 -29.68 0.09 -43.94
N ASN A 538 -30.06 -1.05 -43.37
CA ASN A 538 -31.27 -1.77 -43.73
C ASN A 538 -32.39 -1.58 -42.70
N ARG A 539 -33.65 -1.66 -43.12
CA ARG A 539 -34.84 -1.72 -42.26
C ARG A 539 -35.03 -0.53 -41.29
N GLY A 540 -34.49 0.64 -41.65
CA GLY A 540 -34.73 1.90 -40.94
C GLY A 540 -36.14 2.44 -41.15
N GLY A 541 -36.62 3.25 -40.20
CA GLY A 541 -37.91 3.94 -40.28
C GLY A 541 -37.90 5.22 -41.13
N GLY A 542 -36.73 5.73 -41.49
CA GLY A 542 -36.51 6.81 -42.45
C GLY A 542 -35.86 6.31 -43.74
N ASP A 543 -34.91 7.10 -44.26
CA ASP A 543 -34.09 6.77 -45.42
C ASP A 543 -32.81 6.03 -45.00
N GLY A 544 -32.23 5.23 -45.90
CA GLY A 544 -30.99 4.48 -45.60
C GLY A 544 -29.75 5.38 -45.46
N ILE A 545 -29.44 6.17 -46.50
CA ILE A 545 -28.40 7.21 -46.47
C ILE A 545 -28.96 8.51 -47.04
N VAL A 546 -28.78 9.63 -46.33
CA VAL A 546 -29.18 10.97 -46.77
C VAL A 546 -27.95 11.86 -46.96
N VAL A 547 -27.89 12.59 -48.07
CA VAL A 547 -26.92 13.67 -48.34
C VAL A 547 -27.70 14.96 -48.61
N ALA A 548 -27.69 15.87 -47.63
CA ALA A 548 -28.63 16.98 -47.57
C ALA A 548 -28.20 18.26 -48.31
N ASP A 549 -26.91 18.45 -48.61
CA ASP A 549 -26.36 19.76 -49.02
C ASP A 549 -25.53 19.77 -50.32
N ASP A 550 -25.47 20.91 -51.01
CA ASP A 550 -25.08 20.99 -52.43
C ASP A 550 -23.57 21.12 -52.65
N ALA A 551 -22.93 20.09 -53.20
CA ALA A 551 -21.51 20.11 -53.53
C ALA A 551 -21.19 21.01 -54.76
N LEU A 552 -22.16 21.37 -55.59
CA LEU A 552 -21.97 22.28 -56.73
C LEU A 552 -21.81 23.74 -56.29
N VAL A 553 -22.25 24.08 -55.07
CA VAL A 553 -22.30 25.45 -54.54
C VAL A 553 -21.33 25.66 -53.37
N ALA A 554 -20.68 24.60 -52.87
CA ALA A 554 -19.75 24.57 -51.73
C ALA A 554 -18.41 25.35 -51.89
N ASP A 555 -18.41 26.36 -52.76
CA ASP A 555 -17.79 27.68 -52.55
C ASP A 555 -16.74 28.14 -53.59
N GLN A 556 -16.81 29.43 -53.88
CA GLN A 556 -15.84 30.24 -54.62
C GLN A 556 -14.63 30.65 -53.73
N THR A 557 -14.56 30.22 -52.47
CA THR A 557 -13.43 30.46 -51.55
C THR A 557 -12.32 29.40 -51.68
N GLU A 558 -12.68 28.12 -51.82
CA GLU A 558 -11.88 26.91 -52.12
C GLU A 558 -11.68 26.52 -53.62
N PRO A 559 -11.27 27.40 -54.57
CA PRO A 559 -11.26 27.04 -55.99
C PRO A 559 -10.21 25.96 -56.33
N GLY A 560 -10.68 24.72 -56.44
CA GLY A 560 -9.88 23.54 -56.79
C GLY A 560 -10.05 22.35 -55.84
N VAL A 561 -10.76 22.51 -54.73
CA VAL A 561 -11.14 21.42 -53.81
C VAL A 561 -12.39 20.72 -54.34
N ASP A 562 -12.41 19.39 -54.27
CA ASP A 562 -13.62 18.59 -54.56
C ASP A 562 -14.44 18.44 -53.29
N HIS A 563 -15.66 18.99 -53.31
CA HIS A 563 -16.60 18.96 -52.17
C HIS A 563 -17.59 17.79 -52.25
N ALA A 564 -17.51 16.97 -53.31
CA ALA A 564 -18.41 15.83 -53.50
C ALA A 564 -18.27 14.80 -52.37
N ASN A 565 -19.36 14.58 -51.64
CA ASN A 565 -19.52 13.35 -50.86
C ASN A 565 -19.54 12.13 -51.81
N VAL A 566 -18.83 11.08 -51.43
CA VAL A 566 -18.70 9.83 -52.19
C VAL A 566 -19.42 8.71 -51.42
N VAL A 567 -20.53 8.21 -51.97
CA VAL A 567 -21.32 7.12 -51.40
C VAL A 567 -21.11 5.88 -52.29
N GLU A 568 -20.26 4.96 -51.85
CA GLU A 568 -19.79 3.82 -52.68
C GLU A 568 -20.04 2.45 -52.04
N GLY A 569 -20.71 1.55 -52.76
CA GLY A 569 -20.82 0.14 -52.39
C GLY A 569 -21.61 -0.15 -51.11
N ASN A 570 -22.45 0.79 -50.66
CA ASN A 570 -23.29 0.61 -49.48
C ASN A 570 -24.53 -0.24 -49.80
N THR A 571 -25.09 -0.89 -48.78
CA THR A 571 -26.35 -1.65 -48.88
C THR A 571 -27.42 -0.93 -48.05
N ALA A 572 -28.50 -0.52 -48.70
CA ALA A 572 -29.60 0.21 -48.09
C ALA A 572 -30.96 -0.37 -48.55
N ASN A 573 -31.40 -1.41 -47.85
CA ASN A 573 -32.56 -2.22 -48.21
C ASN A 573 -33.68 -2.10 -47.17
N GLU A 574 -34.93 -2.28 -47.60
CA GLU A 574 -36.11 -2.41 -46.74
C GLU A 574 -36.39 -1.21 -45.80
N ASN A 575 -35.79 -0.05 -46.06
CA ASN A 575 -36.07 1.18 -45.32
C ASN A 575 -37.46 1.72 -45.70
N GLN A 576 -38.15 2.40 -44.78
CA GLN A 576 -39.50 2.92 -45.06
C GLN A 576 -39.50 4.09 -46.06
N GLY A 577 -38.39 4.82 -46.17
CA GLY A 577 -38.18 5.90 -47.12
C GLY A 577 -37.47 5.49 -48.41
N ASP A 578 -36.54 6.33 -48.86
CA ASP A 578 -35.61 6.06 -49.96
C ASP A 578 -34.42 5.19 -49.46
N GLY A 579 -33.84 4.36 -50.33
CA GLY A 579 -32.61 3.62 -49.98
C GLY A 579 -31.42 4.56 -49.82
N ILE A 580 -31.18 5.43 -50.80
CA ILE A 580 -30.21 6.53 -50.73
C ILE A 580 -30.86 7.79 -51.31
N GLU A 581 -30.88 8.88 -50.55
CA GLU A 581 -31.24 10.22 -51.01
C GLU A 581 -29.99 11.11 -51.13
N ALA A 582 -29.73 11.63 -52.34
CA ALA A 582 -28.89 12.81 -52.54
C ALA A 582 -29.82 13.99 -52.88
N ALA A 583 -30.25 14.70 -51.83
CA ALA A 583 -31.26 15.75 -51.89
C ALA A 583 -30.82 16.99 -52.69
N LYS A 584 -29.50 17.12 -52.95
CA LYS A 584 -28.90 18.16 -53.80
C LYS A 584 -27.81 17.56 -54.72
N GLY A 585 -27.28 18.39 -55.60
CA GLY A 585 -26.40 17.98 -56.70
C GLY A 585 -24.92 17.88 -56.32
N GLY A 586 -24.15 17.30 -57.24
CA GLY A 586 -22.68 17.35 -57.23
C GLY A 586 -21.98 16.23 -56.46
N HIS A 587 -22.70 15.19 -56.03
CA HIS A 587 -22.11 14.05 -55.31
C HIS A 587 -21.74 12.89 -56.25
N VAL A 588 -21.14 11.84 -55.69
CA VAL A 588 -20.82 10.58 -56.39
C VAL A 588 -21.54 9.42 -55.70
N LEU A 589 -22.45 8.75 -56.42
CA LEU A 589 -23.15 7.54 -55.96
C LEU A 589 -22.71 6.35 -56.84
N ALA A 590 -21.92 5.43 -56.30
CA ALA A 590 -21.29 4.35 -57.07
C ALA A 590 -21.54 2.95 -56.49
N SER A 591 -21.92 1.98 -57.33
CA SER A 591 -22.01 0.55 -56.98
C SER A 591 -22.85 0.21 -55.72
N ASN A 592 -23.79 1.08 -55.29
CA ASN A 592 -24.64 0.82 -54.13
C ASN A 592 -25.79 -0.15 -54.45
N VAL A 593 -26.32 -0.83 -53.42
CA VAL A 593 -27.43 -1.80 -53.54
C VAL A 593 -28.62 -1.31 -52.72
N THR A 594 -29.78 -1.15 -53.35
CA THR A 594 -30.99 -0.59 -52.72
C THR A 594 -32.25 -1.38 -53.10
N ILE A 595 -32.72 -2.25 -52.22
CA ILE A 595 -33.77 -3.23 -52.51
C ILE A 595 -34.95 -3.08 -51.54
N GLY A 596 -36.17 -3.05 -52.07
CA GLY A 596 -37.39 -3.14 -51.27
C GLY A 596 -37.73 -1.93 -50.38
N ASN A 597 -37.09 -0.78 -50.59
CA ASN A 597 -37.39 0.44 -49.82
C ASN A 597 -38.76 1.02 -50.18
N GLY A 598 -39.41 1.72 -49.24
CA GLY A 598 -40.78 2.21 -49.37
C GLY A 598 -40.98 3.28 -50.45
N SER A 599 -39.91 3.95 -50.88
CA SER A 599 -39.92 5.00 -51.89
C SER A 599 -38.93 4.69 -53.04
N TRP A 600 -37.94 5.52 -53.35
CA TRP A 600 -36.94 5.23 -54.38
C TRP A 600 -35.88 4.25 -53.85
N GLY A 601 -35.25 3.47 -54.73
CA GLY A 601 -34.00 2.82 -54.37
C GLY A 601 -32.90 3.87 -54.21
N ILE A 602 -32.74 4.73 -55.23
CA ILE A 602 -31.88 5.91 -55.14
C ILE A 602 -32.59 7.14 -55.70
N PHE A 603 -32.74 8.18 -54.91
CA PHE A 603 -33.06 9.52 -55.39
C PHE A 603 -31.78 10.36 -55.43
N ALA A 604 -31.56 11.06 -56.55
CA ALA A 604 -30.43 11.96 -56.70
C ALA A 604 -30.84 13.20 -57.48
N GLU A 605 -30.51 14.38 -56.97
CA GLU A 605 -30.73 15.63 -57.69
C GLU A 605 -29.75 15.85 -58.86
N ILE A 606 -30.15 16.74 -59.78
CA ILE A 606 -29.43 16.98 -61.03
C ILE A 606 -28.00 17.48 -60.76
N GLY A 607 -27.02 16.77 -61.33
CA GLY A 607 -25.60 17.09 -61.21
C GLY A 607 -24.84 16.10 -60.32
N THR A 608 -25.54 15.29 -59.52
CA THR A 608 -24.96 14.09 -58.89
C THR A 608 -24.63 13.04 -59.96
N THR A 609 -23.49 12.38 -59.81
CA THR A 609 -22.95 11.42 -60.78
C THR A 609 -22.98 9.99 -60.24
N GLY A 610 -22.95 9.01 -61.14
CA GLY A 610 -22.83 7.61 -60.76
C GLY A 610 -22.11 6.77 -61.82
N ASP A 611 -21.63 5.62 -61.39
CA ASP A 611 -20.84 4.69 -62.21
C ASP A 611 -21.69 3.80 -63.15
N GLY A 612 -23.01 3.81 -62.97
CA GLY A 612 -23.96 2.95 -63.68
C GLY A 612 -24.01 1.51 -63.15
N ALA A 613 -23.30 1.20 -62.07
CA ALA A 613 -23.28 -0.12 -61.42
C ALA A 613 -24.14 -0.19 -60.14
N ASN A 614 -24.69 0.94 -59.68
CA ASN A 614 -25.74 0.94 -58.64
C ASN A 614 -26.89 -0.01 -59.02
N VAL A 615 -27.46 -0.72 -58.05
CA VAL A 615 -28.58 -1.66 -58.22
C VAL A 615 -29.78 -1.17 -57.41
N ALA A 616 -30.95 -1.06 -58.04
CA ALA A 616 -32.19 -0.70 -57.36
C ALA A 616 -33.35 -1.59 -57.81
N ARG A 617 -33.96 -2.35 -56.90
CA ARG A 617 -35.03 -3.32 -57.26
C ARG A 617 -36.14 -3.40 -56.21
N GLY A 618 -37.38 -3.55 -56.66
CA GLY A 618 -38.51 -3.76 -55.75
C GLY A 618 -38.92 -2.56 -54.89
N ASN A 619 -38.28 -1.40 -55.06
CA ASN A 619 -38.59 -0.19 -54.29
C ASN A 619 -39.94 0.40 -54.73
N GLY A 620 -40.62 1.12 -53.83
CA GLY A 620 -41.99 1.62 -54.01
C GLY A 620 -42.21 2.56 -55.21
N LYS A 621 -41.17 3.19 -55.75
CA LYS A 621 -41.25 4.07 -56.94
C LYS A 621 -41.00 3.27 -58.22
N PRO A 622 -41.88 3.34 -59.25
CA PRO A 622 -41.75 2.54 -60.46
C PRO A 622 -40.42 2.69 -61.22
N GLY A 623 -39.77 3.85 -61.16
CA GLY A 623 -38.50 4.11 -61.86
C GLY A 623 -37.26 3.54 -61.18
N GLN A 624 -37.37 3.03 -59.95
CA GLN A 624 -36.30 2.52 -59.08
C GLN A 624 -35.21 3.54 -58.70
N CYS A 625 -34.63 4.27 -59.67
CA CYS A 625 -33.76 5.42 -59.42
C CYS A 625 -34.28 6.71 -60.08
N PHE A 626 -33.91 7.86 -59.50
CA PHE A 626 -34.12 9.18 -60.06
C PHE A 626 -32.77 9.91 -60.21
N GLY A 627 -32.63 10.76 -61.24
CA GLY A 627 -31.43 11.55 -61.52
C GLY A 627 -30.21 10.79 -62.06
N ILE A 628 -29.98 9.56 -61.59
CA ILE A 628 -28.87 8.70 -62.02
C ILE A 628 -29.34 7.42 -62.72
N ALA A 629 -28.43 6.75 -63.43
CA ALA A 629 -28.64 5.42 -63.98
C ALA A 629 -28.29 4.32 -62.97
N CYS A 630 -29.11 3.27 -62.93
CA CYS A 630 -28.89 2.09 -62.10
C CYS A 630 -29.45 0.83 -62.80
N ILE A 631 -29.05 -0.34 -62.31
CA ILE A 631 -29.51 -1.64 -62.76
C ILE A 631 -30.87 -1.92 -62.09
N ASP A 632 -31.93 -1.60 -62.81
CA ASP A 632 -33.31 -1.84 -62.39
C ASP A 632 -33.78 -3.29 -62.67
N GLY A 633 -34.99 -3.60 -62.21
CA GLY A 633 -35.61 -4.90 -62.43
C GLY A 633 -36.79 -5.17 -61.49
N PRO A 634 -37.55 -6.25 -61.72
CA PRO A 634 -38.48 -6.74 -60.70
C PRO A 634 -37.71 -7.03 -59.39
N PRO A 635 -38.37 -6.94 -58.23
CA PRO A 635 -37.80 -7.47 -57.00
C PRO A 635 -37.34 -8.92 -57.24
N PRO A 636 -36.24 -9.38 -56.62
CA PRO A 636 -36.06 -10.81 -56.45
C PRO A 636 -37.34 -11.41 -55.83
N PRO A 637 -37.72 -12.65 -56.17
CA PRO A 637 -38.85 -13.28 -55.48
C PRO A 637 -38.61 -13.19 -53.96
N PRO A 638 -39.64 -12.87 -53.16
CA PRO A 638 -39.46 -12.66 -51.73
C PRO A 638 -38.83 -13.92 -51.14
N ASP A 639 -37.80 -13.71 -50.34
CA ASP A 639 -37.14 -14.82 -49.68
C ASP A 639 -38.11 -15.44 -48.68
N THR A 640 -38.19 -16.77 -48.74
CA THR A 640 -39.11 -17.60 -47.96
C THR A 640 -38.42 -18.88 -47.48
N VAL A 641 -37.12 -19.01 -47.74
CA VAL A 641 -36.31 -20.05 -47.13
C VAL A 641 -35.85 -19.51 -45.78
N ALA A 642 -35.79 -20.40 -44.80
CA ALA A 642 -35.29 -20.02 -43.49
C ALA A 642 -33.79 -20.36 -43.42
N PRO A 643 -32.97 -19.53 -42.75
CA PRO A 643 -31.58 -19.85 -42.50
C PRO A 643 -31.48 -21.07 -41.56
N GLU A 644 -30.36 -21.79 -41.65
CA GLU A 644 -30.03 -22.88 -40.73
C GLU A 644 -28.87 -22.44 -39.82
N THR A 645 -28.99 -22.71 -38.52
CA THR A 645 -27.95 -22.40 -37.52
C THR A 645 -27.17 -23.64 -37.12
N GLU A 646 -25.84 -23.53 -37.01
CA GLU A 646 -24.98 -24.56 -36.46
C GLU A 646 -24.14 -24.00 -35.30
N ILE A 647 -24.10 -24.71 -34.17
CA ILE A 647 -23.16 -24.40 -33.09
C ILE A 647 -21.85 -25.13 -33.38
N THR A 648 -20.81 -24.37 -33.74
CA THR A 648 -19.52 -24.88 -34.20
C THR A 648 -18.51 -25.08 -33.07
N ALA A 649 -18.68 -24.39 -31.95
CA ALA A 649 -17.96 -24.65 -30.70
C ALA A 649 -18.81 -24.29 -29.47
N GLY A 650 -18.51 -24.95 -28.36
CA GLY A 650 -19.09 -24.67 -27.04
C GLY A 650 -18.14 -25.15 -25.94
N PRO A 651 -18.45 -24.89 -24.66
CA PRO A 651 -17.71 -25.47 -23.54
C PRO A 651 -17.76 -27.00 -23.59
N PRO A 652 -16.80 -27.72 -22.99
CA PRO A 652 -16.90 -29.18 -22.83
C PRO A 652 -18.24 -29.58 -22.19
N ALA A 653 -18.80 -30.73 -22.60
CA ALA A 653 -20.12 -31.19 -22.15
C ALA A 653 -20.25 -31.31 -20.60
N GLU A 654 -19.13 -31.51 -19.91
CA GLU A 654 -18.96 -31.25 -18.48
C GLU A 654 -17.72 -30.37 -18.33
N THR A 655 -17.86 -29.22 -17.65
CA THR A 655 -16.80 -28.23 -17.42
C THR A 655 -16.85 -27.73 -15.98
N ASP A 656 -15.73 -27.31 -15.41
CA ASP A 656 -15.66 -26.69 -14.08
C ASP A 656 -15.60 -25.15 -14.13
N ALA A 657 -15.40 -24.59 -15.32
CA ALA A 657 -15.49 -23.15 -15.56
C ALA A 657 -16.93 -22.64 -15.38
N SER A 658 -17.11 -21.62 -14.54
CA SER A 658 -18.37 -20.84 -14.42
C SER A 658 -18.58 -19.85 -15.58
N THR A 659 -17.83 -20.02 -16.67
CA THR A 659 -17.95 -19.27 -17.93
C THR A 659 -18.14 -20.23 -19.09
N ALA A 660 -18.90 -19.80 -20.09
CA ALA A 660 -19.10 -20.54 -21.34
C ALA A 660 -18.94 -19.59 -22.51
N GLU A 661 -18.10 -19.96 -23.47
CA GLU A 661 -18.03 -19.34 -24.80
C GLU A 661 -18.67 -20.29 -25.81
N LEU A 662 -19.63 -19.80 -26.58
CA LEU A 662 -20.30 -20.56 -27.64
C LEU A 662 -20.11 -19.86 -28.97
N THR A 663 -19.52 -20.57 -29.92
CA THR A 663 -19.35 -20.14 -31.31
C THR A 663 -20.39 -20.84 -32.16
N PHE A 664 -21.09 -20.06 -32.96
CA PHE A 664 -22.10 -20.54 -33.90
C PHE A 664 -21.93 -19.85 -35.25
N THR A 665 -22.49 -20.47 -36.28
CA THR A 665 -22.53 -19.97 -37.65
C THR A 665 -23.95 -20.13 -38.18
N GLY A 666 -24.35 -19.27 -39.10
CA GLY A 666 -25.60 -19.44 -39.84
C GLY A 666 -25.29 -19.56 -41.32
N ALA A 667 -26.10 -20.33 -42.03
CA ALA A 667 -26.06 -20.45 -43.48
C ALA A 667 -27.44 -20.21 -44.08
N ASP A 668 -27.46 -19.53 -45.21
CA ASP A 668 -28.63 -19.16 -46.00
C ASP A 668 -28.26 -19.24 -47.49
N GLU A 669 -29.20 -19.42 -48.42
CA GLU A 669 -28.82 -19.49 -49.85
C GLU A 669 -28.53 -18.13 -50.49
N THR A 670 -28.95 -17.03 -49.85
CA THR A 670 -28.73 -15.65 -50.31
C THR A 670 -27.67 -14.92 -49.49
N ALA A 671 -27.52 -15.26 -48.20
CA ALA A 671 -26.60 -14.62 -47.26
C ALA A 671 -25.52 -15.57 -46.71
N GLY A 672 -24.28 -15.05 -46.63
CA GLY A 672 -23.28 -15.59 -45.70
C GLY A 672 -23.57 -15.16 -44.27
N GLN A 673 -22.80 -15.68 -43.30
CA GLN A 673 -22.97 -15.41 -41.86
C GLN A 673 -23.06 -13.90 -41.51
N GLU A 674 -22.38 -13.02 -42.25
CA GLU A 674 -22.41 -11.55 -42.05
C GLU A 674 -23.78 -10.91 -42.36
N GLY A 675 -24.67 -11.61 -43.08
CA GLY A 675 -26.02 -11.14 -43.42
C GLY A 675 -27.13 -11.68 -42.51
N LEU A 676 -26.79 -12.44 -41.46
CA LEU A 676 -27.74 -13.08 -40.55
C LEU A 676 -27.67 -12.41 -39.17
N ARG A 677 -28.84 -12.08 -38.59
CA ARG A 677 -28.92 -11.70 -37.17
C ARG A 677 -29.18 -12.95 -36.34
N PHE A 678 -28.53 -13.08 -35.19
CA PHE A 678 -28.73 -14.21 -34.29
C PHE A 678 -29.49 -13.77 -33.05
N GLU A 679 -30.40 -14.64 -32.60
CA GLU A 679 -31.09 -14.52 -31.33
C GLU A 679 -30.71 -15.73 -30.46
N CYS A 680 -30.33 -15.48 -29.22
CA CYS A 680 -29.87 -16.48 -28.26
C CYS A 680 -30.81 -16.55 -27.06
N ALA A 681 -30.96 -17.75 -26.48
CA ALA A 681 -31.71 -17.97 -25.25
C ALA A 681 -30.96 -18.96 -24.35
N LEU A 682 -30.79 -18.61 -23.07
CA LEU A 682 -30.24 -19.51 -22.06
C LEU A 682 -31.37 -20.08 -21.18
N HIS A 683 -31.34 -21.38 -20.91
CA HIS A 683 -32.34 -22.12 -20.12
C HIS A 683 -33.80 -22.01 -20.60
N GLY A 684 -34.02 -21.63 -21.87
CA GLY A 684 -35.38 -21.35 -22.39
C GLY A 684 -35.98 -20.04 -21.89
N GLY A 685 -35.13 -19.07 -21.51
CA GLY A 685 -35.51 -17.68 -21.26
C GLY A 685 -35.96 -16.93 -22.53
N PRO A 686 -36.02 -15.59 -22.48
CA PRO A 686 -36.29 -14.77 -23.66
C PRO A 686 -35.24 -14.99 -24.76
N TRP A 687 -35.61 -14.67 -25.99
CA TRP A 687 -34.70 -14.61 -27.13
C TRP A 687 -34.14 -13.20 -27.24
N ASP A 688 -32.86 -13.05 -26.90
CA ASP A 688 -32.15 -11.77 -26.92
C ASP A 688 -31.17 -11.71 -28.11
N PRO A 689 -30.91 -10.55 -28.73
CA PRO A 689 -29.93 -10.41 -29.81
C PRO A 689 -28.53 -10.83 -29.36
N CYS A 690 -27.80 -11.55 -30.20
CA CYS A 690 -26.46 -12.04 -29.87
C CYS A 690 -25.52 -12.10 -31.09
N THR A 691 -24.22 -12.18 -30.82
CA THR A 691 -23.15 -12.31 -31.82
C THR A 691 -22.28 -13.54 -31.55
N SER A 692 -21.62 -14.04 -32.57
CA SER A 692 -20.73 -15.22 -32.46
C SER A 692 -19.27 -14.78 -32.37
N PRO A 693 -18.49 -15.19 -31.34
CA PRO A 693 -18.90 -16.02 -30.21
C PRO A 693 -19.64 -15.24 -29.10
N THR A 694 -20.63 -15.88 -28.48
CA THR A 694 -21.32 -15.35 -27.28
C THR A 694 -20.65 -15.89 -26.02
N ARG A 695 -20.54 -15.05 -24.98
CA ARG A 695 -20.00 -15.42 -23.67
C ARG A 695 -21.04 -15.28 -22.56
N TYR A 696 -21.13 -16.29 -21.71
CA TYR A 696 -21.83 -16.25 -20.43
C TYR A 696 -20.82 -16.38 -19.29
N ALA A 697 -21.09 -15.72 -18.16
CA ALA A 697 -20.28 -15.75 -16.96
C ALA A 697 -21.16 -15.89 -15.71
N ASN A 698 -20.56 -16.25 -14.57
CA ASN A 698 -21.26 -16.50 -13.30
C ASN A 698 -22.33 -17.60 -13.43
N LEU A 699 -22.03 -18.64 -14.20
CA LEU A 699 -22.88 -19.82 -14.34
C LEU A 699 -22.81 -20.67 -13.06
N ASP A 700 -23.97 -20.90 -12.44
CA ASP A 700 -24.12 -21.79 -11.27
C ASP A 700 -23.78 -23.25 -11.62
N VAL A 701 -23.33 -24.02 -10.62
CA VAL A 701 -23.14 -25.48 -10.78
C VAL A 701 -24.48 -26.15 -11.13
N GLY A 702 -24.57 -26.75 -12.30
CA GLY A 702 -25.80 -27.34 -12.83
C GLY A 702 -25.75 -27.60 -14.34
N ALA A 703 -26.89 -28.01 -14.89
CA ALA A 703 -27.06 -28.22 -16.33
C ALA A 703 -27.53 -26.91 -17.00
N HIS A 704 -26.81 -26.50 -18.04
CA HIS A 704 -27.16 -25.37 -18.88
C HIS A 704 -27.56 -25.84 -20.27
N VAL A 705 -28.50 -25.11 -20.87
CA VAL A 705 -28.95 -25.30 -22.24
C VAL A 705 -28.96 -23.93 -22.89
N PHE A 706 -28.10 -23.76 -23.88
CA PHE A 706 -28.10 -22.64 -24.79
C PHE A 706 -28.87 -23.03 -26.05
N ALA A 707 -29.65 -22.08 -26.56
CA ALA A 707 -30.28 -22.17 -27.86
C ALA A 707 -29.91 -20.92 -28.67
N VAL A 708 -29.65 -21.08 -29.96
CA VAL A 708 -29.43 -19.98 -30.90
C VAL A 708 -30.20 -20.22 -32.18
N ARG A 709 -30.76 -19.16 -32.76
CA ARG A 709 -31.42 -19.18 -34.06
C ARG A 709 -30.94 -18.00 -34.90
N ALA A 710 -30.67 -18.28 -36.18
CA ALA A 710 -30.47 -17.27 -37.20
C ALA A 710 -31.81 -16.69 -37.66
N VAL A 711 -31.75 -15.44 -38.11
CA VAL A 711 -32.82 -14.77 -38.84
C VAL A 711 -32.18 -14.06 -40.03
N ASP A 712 -32.75 -14.25 -41.21
CA ASP A 712 -32.18 -13.78 -42.46
C ASP A 712 -32.46 -12.29 -42.76
N ALA A 713 -32.10 -11.89 -43.97
CA ALA A 713 -32.36 -10.57 -44.52
C ALA A 713 -33.85 -10.31 -44.88
N ALA A 714 -34.73 -11.31 -44.88
CA ALA A 714 -36.18 -11.14 -45.11
C ALA A 714 -37.05 -11.32 -43.85
N GLY A 715 -36.45 -11.72 -42.72
CA GLY A 715 -37.14 -11.99 -41.46
C GLY A 715 -37.57 -13.45 -41.26
N ASN A 716 -37.15 -14.39 -42.11
CA ASN A 716 -37.41 -15.82 -41.90
C ASN A 716 -36.55 -16.30 -40.71
N LEU A 717 -37.22 -16.87 -39.71
CA LEU A 717 -36.58 -17.48 -38.53
C LEU A 717 -36.16 -18.90 -38.85
N ASP A 718 -34.96 -19.31 -38.43
CA ASP A 718 -34.58 -20.72 -38.33
C ASP A 718 -35.66 -21.50 -37.54
N PRO A 719 -36.35 -22.48 -38.16
CA PRO A 719 -37.43 -23.25 -37.54
C PRO A 719 -36.90 -24.34 -36.60
N THR A 720 -35.59 -24.60 -36.62
CA THR A 720 -34.88 -25.65 -35.89
C THR A 720 -33.68 -25.08 -35.11
N PRO A 721 -33.90 -24.15 -34.15
CA PRO A 721 -32.82 -23.52 -33.39
C PRO A 721 -31.79 -24.52 -32.86
N ALA A 722 -30.52 -24.28 -33.19
CA ALA A 722 -29.41 -25.09 -32.70
C ALA A 722 -29.35 -25.00 -31.17
N THR A 723 -29.17 -26.14 -30.51
CA THR A 723 -29.09 -26.21 -29.04
C THR A 723 -27.79 -26.89 -28.60
N TYR A 724 -27.20 -26.35 -27.54
CA TYR A 724 -26.01 -26.90 -26.92
C TYR A 724 -26.24 -27.04 -25.42
N ALA A 725 -25.98 -28.23 -24.89
CA ALA A 725 -26.13 -28.52 -23.47
C ALA A 725 -24.78 -28.90 -22.87
N TRP A 726 -24.45 -28.30 -21.73
CA TRP A 726 -23.30 -28.64 -20.92
C TRP A 726 -23.71 -28.63 -19.45
N ALA A 727 -22.92 -29.30 -18.60
CA ALA A 727 -22.99 -29.10 -17.17
C ALA A 727 -21.78 -28.27 -16.72
N VAL A 728 -22.03 -27.20 -15.96
CA VAL A 728 -21.01 -26.70 -15.03
C VAL A 728 -21.05 -27.67 -13.86
N VAL A 729 -20.13 -28.63 -13.86
CA VAL A 729 -19.94 -29.53 -12.73
C VAL A 729 -19.17 -28.77 -11.66
N ALA A 730 -19.37 -29.13 -10.39
CA ALA A 730 -18.39 -28.73 -9.38
C ALA A 730 -17.01 -29.26 -9.86
N PRO A 731 -15.93 -28.47 -9.78
CA PRO A 731 -14.61 -28.94 -10.19
C PRO A 731 -14.35 -30.30 -9.56
N PRO A 732 -13.82 -31.28 -10.33
CA PRO A 732 -13.24 -32.44 -9.67
C PRO A 732 -12.26 -31.88 -8.64
N PRO A 733 -12.33 -32.31 -7.36
CA PRO A 733 -11.37 -31.83 -6.38
C PRO A 733 -9.98 -32.03 -6.99
N PRO A 734 -9.12 -30.99 -6.97
CA PRO A 734 -7.83 -31.06 -7.65
C PRO A 734 -7.13 -32.35 -7.21
N PRO A 735 -6.34 -33.01 -8.08
CA PRO A 735 -5.52 -34.13 -7.65
C PRO A 735 -4.72 -33.63 -6.46
N ASP A 736 -5.00 -34.20 -5.29
CA ASP A 736 -4.58 -33.59 -4.03
C ASP A 736 -3.05 -33.51 -4.02
N THR A 737 -2.55 -32.29 -4.06
CA THR A 737 -1.11 -31.95 -4.01
C THR A 737 -0.76 -31.20 -2.74
N THR A 738 -1.77 -30.84 -1.94
CA THR A 738 -1.53 -30.17 -0.67
C THR A 738 -1.07 -31.23 0.31
N ALA A 739 0.08 -31.00 0.94
CA ALA A 739 0.53 -31.90 1.99
C ALA A 739 -0.22 -31.60 3.30
N PRO A 740 -0.59 -32.63 4.08
CA PRO A 740 -1.21 -32.43 5.37
C PRO A 740 -0.24 -31.75 6.34
N ASP A 741 -0.79 -31.02 7.32
CA ASP A 741 -0.06 -30.46 8.46
C ASP A 741 -0.18 -31.40 9.67
N THR A 742 0.86 -31.48 10.50
CA THR A 742 0.95 -32.40 11.63
C THR A 742 1.18 -31.66 12.94
N GLU A 743 0.46 -32.04 13.99
CA GLU A 743 0.62 -31.47 15.34
C GLU A 743 0.83 -32.59 16.37
N ILE A 744 1.82 -32.43 17.26
CA ILE A 744 1.98 -33.30 18.43
C ILE A 744 1.07 -32.76 19.54
N THR A 745 0.04 -33.54 19.91
CA THR A 745 -1.02 -33.15 20.83
C THR A 745 -0.82 -33.65 22.26
N ASP A 746 0.03 -34.66 22.46
CA ASP A 746 0.52 -35.09 23.77
C ASP A 746 1.95 -35.64 23.63
N ALA A 747 2.81 -35.38 24.61
CA ALA A 747 4.22 -35.74 24.60
C ALA A 747 4.76 -35.98 26.02
N PRO A 748 5.86 -36.73 26.20
CA PRO A 748 6.54 -36.84 27.48
C PRO A 748 7.01 -35.46 27.95
N PRO A 749 7.17 -35.23 29.26
CA PRO A 749 7.85 -34.04 29.75
C PRO A 749 9.26 -33.89 29.13
N ALA A 750 9.63 -32.66 28.79
CA ALA A 750 10.90 -32.33 28.12
C ALA A 750 12.16 -32.87 28.83
N GLU A 751 12.08 -33.13 30.15
CA GLU A 751 13.01 -34.00 30.88
C GLU A 751 12.21 -35.06 31.64
N THR A 752 12.61 -36.34 31.52
CA THR A 752 11.91 -37.48 32.15
C THR A 752 12.89 -38.58 32.56
N GLU A 753 12.58 -39.31 33.62
CA GLU A 753 13.32 -40.54 33.99
C GLU A 753 12.72 -41.81 33.38
N ARG A 754 11.55 -41.70 32.75
CA ARG A 754 10.95 -42.84 32.06
C ARG A 754 11.78 -43.14 30.83
N THR A 755 12.29 -44.36 30.73
CA THR A 755 12.84 -44.94 29.50
C THR A 755 11.73 -45.32 28.50
N THR A 756 10.56 -44.67 28.61
CA THR A 756 9.42 -44.79 27.71
C THR A 756 8.91 -43.39 27.35
N GLY A 757 8.59 -43.19 26.07
CA GLY A 757 8.05 -41.95 25.54
C GLY A 757 6.78 -42.23 24.75
N THR A 758 5.65 -41.69 25.21
CA THR A 758 4.34 -41.82 24.54
C THR A 758 3.99 -40.51 23.88
N PHE A 759 3.61 -40.55 22.60
CA PHE A 759 3.25 -39.37 21.81
C PHE A 759 1.86 -39.55 21.20
N ALA A 760 0.97 -38.59 21.44
CA ALA A 760 -0.24 -38.43 20.65
C ALA A 760 -0.02 -37.29 19.65
N PHE A 761 -0.60 -37.44 18.47
CA PHE A 761 -0.49 -36.49 17.38
C PHE A 761 -1.76 -36.53 16.55
N ALA A 762 -2.04 -35.42 15.90
CA ALA A 762 -3.12 -35.28 14.93
C ALA A 762 -2.55 -34.75 13.62
N GLY A 763 -3.23 -35.07 12.53
CA GLY A 763 -2.98 -34.47 11.23
C GLY A 763 -4.21 -33.66 10.84
N ARG A 764 -3.99 -32.57 10.11
CA ARG A 764 -5.03 -31.80 9.45
C ARG A 764 -4.72 -31.76 7.97
N ASP A 765 -5.75 -31.92 7.18
CA ASP A 765 -5.69 -31.78 5.75
C ASP A 765 -6.97 -31.09 5.29
N GLU A 766 -6.87 -30.34 4.20
CA GLU A 766 -7.99 -29.67 3.55
C GLU A 766 -8.79 -30.62 2.65
N SER A 767 -8.12 -31.66 2.14
CA SER A 767 -8.67 -32.65 1.20
C SER A 767 -9.11 -33.96 1.86
N SER A 768 -8.34 -34.46 2.84
CA SER A 768 -8.59 -35.71 3.56
C SER A 768 -9.22 -35.48 4.94
N SER A 769 -10.13 -36.36 5.37
CA SER A 769 -10.57 -36.33 6.76
C SER A 769 -9.45 -36.83 7.68
N ALA A 770 -9.43 -36.38 8.94
CA ALA A 770 -8.40 -36.78 9.90
C ALA A 770 -8.34 -38.31 10.18
N GLY A 771 -9.35 -39.08 9.74
CA GLY A 771 -9.34 -40.55 9.80
C GLY A 771 -8.70 -41.24 8.59
N ASP A 772 -8.47 -40.51 7.48
CA ASP A 772 -7.89 -41.02 6.23
C ASP A 772 -6.37 -40.78 6.14
N LEU A 773 -5.83 -39.91 7.00
CA LEU A 773 -4.40 -39.63 7.11
C LEU A 773 -3.65 -40.83 7.70
N ARG A 774 -2.59 -41.28 7.01
CA ARG A 774 -1.61 -42.23 7.56
C ARG A 774 -0.46 -41.44 8.18
N PHE A 775 0.06 -41.88 9.32
CA PHE A 775 1.20 -41.21 9.96
C PHE A 775 2.47 -42.02 9.76
N GLU A 776 3.57 -41.30 9.56
CA GLU A 776 4.93 -41.82 9.60
C GLU A 776 5.68 -41.15 10.75
N CYS A 777 6.33 -41.96 11.57
CA CYS A 777 7.10 -41.51 12.72
C CYS A 777 8.58 -41.85 12.54
N ALA A 778 9.44 -41.02 13.10
CA ALA A 778 10.87 -41.25 13.25
C ALA A 778 11.31 -40.89 14.67
N LEU A 779 12.25 -41.67 15.21
CA LEU A 779 12.90 -41.41 16.50
C LEU A 779 14.40 -41.21 16.24
N ASP A 780 15.01 -40.17 16.81
CA ASP A 780 16.46 -39.90 16.77
C ASP A 780 17.04 -39.93 15.34
N ALA A 781 16.34 -39.27 14.40
CA ALA A 781 16.65 -39.24 12.96
C ALA A 781 16.74 -40.63 12.28
N SER A 782 16.07 -41.65 12.83
CA SER A 782 15.87 -42.94 12.16
C SER A 782 14.97 -42.80 10.91
N ALA A 783 14.89 -43.87 10.11
CA ALA A 783 14.05 -43.88 8.93
C ALA A 783 12.55 -43.83 9.30
N TRP A 784 11.79 -43.02 8.57
CA TRP A 784 10.33 -42.93 8.66
C TRP A 784 9.68 -44.32 8.57
N MET A 785 8.87 -44.65 9.57
CA MET A 785 8.07 -45.88 9.60
C MET A 785 6.61 -45.54 9.89
N SER A 786 5.67 -46.25 9.26
CA SER A 786 4.26 -46.05 9.53
C SER A 786 3.92 -46.33 11.00
N CYS A 787 3.18 -45.40 11.61
CA CYS A 787 2.79 -45.42 13.01
C CYS A 787 1.30 -45.07 13.16
N THR A 788 0.77 -45.21 14.37
CA THR A 788 -0.60 -44.82 14.70
C THR A 788 -0.60 -44.22 16.09
N GLY A 789 -1.23 -43.06 16.26
CA GLY A 789 -1.28 -42.35 17.53
C GLY A 789 -2.30 -42.96 18.51
N PRO A 790 -2.02 -42.99 19.83
CA PRO A 790 -0.74 -42.66 20.45
C PRO A 790 0.32 -43.76 20.21
N VAL A 791 1.56 -43.36 19.88
CA VAL A 791 2.69 -44.29 19.73
C VAL A 791 3.53 -44.29 21.00
N GLU A 792 4.06 -45.44 21.41
CA GLU A 792 4.97 -45.57 22.54
C GLU A 792 6.32 -46.14 22.08
N TYR A 793 7.40 -45.44 22.42
CA TYR A 793 8.77 -45.93 22.33
C TYR A 793 9.23 -46.38 23.71
N ALA A 794 9.81 -47.57 23.79
CA ALA A 794 10.32 -48.16 25.03
C ALA A 794 11.81 -48.47 24.91
N GLU A 795 12.45 -48.77 26.06
CA GLU A 795 13.90 -49.02 26.17
C GLU A 795 14.77 -47.84 25.70
N LEU A 796 14.24 -46.60 25.82
CA LEU A 796 14.98 -45.38 25.53
C LEU A 796 16.23 -45.28 26.41
N GLY A 797 17.34 -44.91 25.80
CA GLY A 797 18.61 -44.70 26.49
C GLY A 797 18.58 -43.47 27.39
N VAL A 798 19.69 -43.20 28.09
CA VAL A 798 19.87 -41.95 28.83
C VAL A 798 20.56 -40.95 27.91
N GLY A 799 19.93 -39.80 27.67
CA GLY A 799 20.38 -38.80 26.70
C GLY A 799 19.23 -38.01 26.10
N ALA A 800 19.58 -37.12 25.17
CA ALA A 800 18.61 -36.40 24.36
C ALA A 800 18.01 -37.33 23.29
N HIS A 801 16.71 -37.21 23.08
CA HIS A 801 15.92 -37.89 22.08
C HIS A 801 15.08 -36.88 21.30
N GLU A 802 14.74 -37.22 20.06
CA GLU A 802 13.88 -36.40 19.21
C GLU A 802 12.85 -37.27 18.48
N PHE A 803 11.58 -36.96 18.65
CA PHE A 803 10.47 -37.63 17.99
C PHE A 803 9.98 -36.72 16.89
N ALA A 804 9.91 -37.24 15.68
CA ALA A 804 9.36 -36.56 14.52
C ALA A 804 8.17 -37.35 13.99
N VAL A 805 7.09 -36.67 13.63
CA VAL A 805 5.91 -37.27 13.02
C VAL A 805 5.42 -36.42 11.86
N ARG A 806 5.03 -37.09 10.78
CA ARG A 806 4.36 -36.49 9.63
C ARG A 806 3.11 -37.26 9.27
N ALA A 807 2.04 -36.53 8.99
CA ALA A 807 0.90 -37.04 8.26
C ALA A 807 1.28 -37.24 6.78
N VAL A 808 0.58 -38.19 6.16
CA VAL A 808 0.61 -38.44 4.72
C VAL A 808 -0.84 -38.70 4.28
N ASP A 809 -1.31 -37.96 3.28
CA ASP A 809 -2.70 -37.99 2.84
C ASP A 809 -3.04 -39.23 1.98
N ALA A 810 -4.28 -39.30 1.52
CA ALA A 810 -4.78 -40.39 0.68
C ALA A 810 -4.17 -40.40 -0.73
N ALA A 811 -3.78 -39.24 -1.29
CA ALA A 811 -3.08 -39.14 -2.57
C ALA A 811 -1.58 -39.47 -2.47
N GLY A 812 -1.01 -39.36 -1.27
CA GLY A 812 0.35 -39.71 -0.90
C GLY A 812 1.30 -38.54 -0.70
N ASN A 813 0.84 -37.30 -0.59
CA ASN A 813 1.73 -36.20 -0.18
C ASN A 813 1.99 -36.31 1.33
N ALA A 814 3.23 -36.03 1.73
CA ALA A 814 3.67 -36.09 3.12
C ALA A 814 3.98 -34.68 3.61
N ASP A 815 3.63 -34.39 4.86
CA ASP A 815 3.94 -33.13 5.52
C ASP A 815 5.42 -32.72 5.28
N PRO A 816 5.68 -31.56 4.63
CA PRO A 816 7.03 -31.07 4.35
C PRO A 816 7.71 -30.50 5.60
N THR A 817 6.94 -30.26 6.67
CA THR A 817 7.33 -29.67 7.94
C THR A 817 6.94 -30.57 9.13
N PRO A 818 7.49 -31.81 9.21
CA PRO A 818 7.09 -32.75 10.26
C PRO A 818 7.20 -32.15 11.66
N ALA A 819 6.15 -32.33 12.47
CA ALA A 819 6.18 -31.93 13.87
C ALA A 819 7.28 -32.68 14.63
N THR A 820 8.14 -31.94 15.32
CA THR A 820 9.22 -32.50 16.13
C THR A 820 9.07 -32.14 17.61
N TYR A 821 9.44 -33.09 18.48
CA TYR A 821 9.51 -32.87 19.92
C TYR A 821 10.84 -33.44 20.47
N PRO A 822 11.77 -32.58 20.92
CA PRO A 822 12.95 -33.00 21.63
C PRO A 822 12.65 -33.17 23.14
N TRP A 823 13.17 -34.24 23.74
CA TRP A 823 13.18 -34.44 25.19
C TRP A 823 14.47 -35.11 25.65
N THR A 824 14.75 -35.08 26.94
CA THR A 824 15.90 -35.79 27.52
C THR A 824 15.42 -36.86 28.49
N VAL A 825 15.82 -38.10 28.24
CA VAL A 825 15.72 -39.16 29.24
C VAL A 825 16.92 -39.04 30.18
N VAL A 826 16.68 -38.63 31.42
CA VAL A 826 17.70 -38.41 32.44
C VAL A 826 17.73 -39.55 33.44
N THR A 827 18.91 -39.94 33.93
CA THR A 827 18.99 -40.66 35.21
C THR A 827 18.87 -39.67 36.35
N ARG A 828 17.88 -39.85 37.23
CA ARG A 828 17.98 -39.27 38.58
C ARG A 828 19.13 -39.96 39.33
N PRO A 829 20.04 -39.21 39.97
CA PRO A 829 20.52 -39.59 41.29
C PRO A 829 19.31 -39.71 42.23
N PRO A 830 19.35 -40.50 43.32
CA PRO A 830 18.26 -40.51 44.29
C PRO A 830 17.93 -39.07 44.74
N PRO A 831 16.65 -38.74 44.98
CA PRO A 831 16.23 -37.36 45.20
C PRO A 831 17.00 -36.77 46.39
N MET A 832 17.69 -35.65 46.16
CA MET A 832 18.39 -34.93 47.22
C MET A 832 17.38 -34.46 48.27
N PRO A 833 17.69 -34.61 49.57
CA PRO A 833 16.83 -34.14 50.64
C PRO A 833 16.64 -32.62 50.58
N GLU A 834 15.39 -32.16 50.72
CA GLU A 834 15.08 -30.72 50.78
C GLU A 834 15.50 -30.13 52.12
N CYS A 835 16.68 -29.52 52.16
CA CYS A 835 17.28 -28.97 53.38
C CYS A 835 16.65 -27.66 53.89
N GLY A 836 15.63 -27.15 53.19
CA GLY A 836 14.86 -25.96 53.55
C GLY A 836 15.63 -24.63 53.40
N PRO A 837 14.93 -23.49 53.60
CA PRO A 837 15.57 -22.18 53.67
C PRO A 837 16.38 -22.02 54.97
N PRO A 838 17.33 -21.07 55.04
CA PRO A 838 18.10 -20.80 56.26
C PRO A 838 17.20 -20.53 57.47
N ILE A 839 17.40 -21.29 58.56
CA ILE A 839 16.67 -21.08 59.81
C ILE A 839 17.34 -19.97 60.62
N THR A 840 16.55 -19.16 61.33
CA THR A 840 17.06 -18.15 62.28
C THR A 840 16.48 -18.44 63.66
N VAL A 841 17.36 -18.75 64.61
CA VAL A 841 17.00 -19.09 66.00
C VAL A 841 17.37 -17.92 66.90
N SER A 842 16.43 -17.41 67.71
CA SER A 842 16.71 -16.43 68.75
C SER A 842 17.29 -17.10 69.99
N ALA A 843 18.16 -16.42 70.75
CA ALA A 843 18.75 -17.00 71.96
C ALA A 843 17.68 -17.35 73.01
N ASN A 844 17.77 -18.57 73.56
CA ASN A 844 16.89 -19.07 74.61
C ASN A 844 17.39 -18.74 76.03
N ALA A 845 18.69 -18.47 76.15
CA ALA A 845 19.35 -18.05 77.38
C ALA A 845 20.56 -17.18 77.05
N ASP A 846 20.79 -16.09 77.76
CA ASP A 846 22.03 -15.33 77.70
C ASP A 846 22.46 -14.77 79.07
N SER A 847 23.70 -14.30 79.18
CA SER A 847 24.21 -13.60 80.36
C SER A 847 25.53 -12.91 80.03
N TRP A 848 25.99 -12.05 80.91
CA TRP A 848 27.41 -11.70 80.99
C TRP A 848 27.97 -11.97 82.38
N ILE A 849 29.27 -12.24 82.47
CA ILE A 849 29.95 -12.59 83.72
C ILE A 849 31.13 -11.66 83.95
N ASP A 850 31.32 -11.30 85.21
CA ASP A 850 32.26 -10.28 85.65
C ASP A 850 33.25 -10.86 86.68
N ARG A 851 34.54 -10.77 86.37
CA ARG A 851 35.60 -11.23 87.28
C ARG A 851 35.68 -10.46 88.60
N SER A 852 35.30 -9.18 88.60
CA SER A 852 35.31 -8.31 89.78
C SER A 852 34.14 -8.59 90.73
N GLU A 853 33.00 -9.03 90.20
CA GLU A 853 31.80 -9.43 90.95
C GLU A 853 31.51 -10.94 90.82
N PRO A 854 32.41 -11.85 91.24
CA PRO A 854 32.45 -13.20 90.67
C PRO A 854 31.31 -14.14 91.07
N ARG A 855 30.45 -13.73 92.02
CA ARG A 855 29.24 -14.47 92.44
C ARG A 855 27.94 -13.79 92.00
N ARG A 856 28.00 -12.72 91.22
CA ARG A 856 26.81 -12.02 90.73
C ARG A 856 26.37 -12.61 89.40
N ASN A 857 25.08 -12.95 89.33
CA ASN A 857 24.42 -13.32 88.09
C ASN A 857 23.92 -12.06 87.36
N ARG A 858 23.90 -12.09 86.03
CA ARG A 858 23.48 -10.98 85.15
C ARG A 858 22.51 -11.44 84.03
N GLY A 859 21.90 -12.62 84.13
CA GLY A 859 21.01 -13.20 83.11
C GLY A 859 19.64 -12.52 82.98
N SER A 860 19.53 -11.26 83.41
CA SER A 860 18.36 -10.39 83.24
C SER A 860 18.75 -8.96 82.87
N ASP A 861 20.04 -8.71 82.60
CA ASP A 861 20.54 -7.39 82.19
C ASP A 861 20.27 -7.20 80.69
N THR A 862 19.51 -6.18 80.29
CA THR A 862 19.13 -5.87 78.89
C THR A 862 20.30 -5.52 77.94
N SER A 863 21.54 -5.67 78.42
CA SER A 863 22.76 -5.54 77.63
C SER A 863 23.91 -6.35 78.25
N MET A 864 24.44 -7.27 77.45
CA MET A 864 25.60 -8.08 77.78
C MET A 864 26.90 -7.34 77.47
N ARG A 865 28.01 -7.74 78.10
CA ARG A 865 29.30 -7.04 78.00
C ARG A 865 30.48 -7.96 77.76
N VAL A 866 31.37 -7.51 76.86
CA VAL A 866 32.65 -8.16 76.58
C VAL A 866 33.78 -7.13 76.71
N ARG A 867 34.80 -7.47 77.50
CA ARG A 867 35.95 -6.60 77.78
C ARG A 867 37.09 -7.42 78.35
N ASP A 868 38.31 -7.27 77.84
CA ASP A 868 39.53 -7.75 78.54
C ASP A 868 40.39 -6.54 78.91
N THR A 869 40.69 -6.43 80.21
CA THR A 869 41.75 -5.59 80.76
C THR A 869 42.60 -6.42 81.72
N ARG A 870 43.92 -6.18 81.72
CA ARG A 870 44.89 -6.97 82.52
C ARG A 870 44.79 -6.77 84.05
N SER A 871 43.82 -6.00 84.55
CA SER A 871 43.71 -5.64 85.97
C SER A 871 42.25 -5.47 86.44
N ALA A 872 41.57 -6.61 86.63
CA ALA A 872 40.25 -6.81 87.24
C ALA A 872 39.00 -6.69 86.33
N ASP A 873 38.90 -5.72 85.41
CA ASP A 873 37.72 -5.59 84.54
C ASP A 873 37.81 -6.58 83.36
N LEU A 874 37.42 -7.83 83.60
CA LEU A 874 37.36 -8.90 82.60
C LEU A 874 35.92 -9.42 82.52
N TYR A 875 35.26 -9.11 81.41
CA TYR A 875 33.86 -9.42 81.12
C TYR A 875 33.75 -10.38 79.94
N ARG A 876 32.88 -11.37 80.07
CA ARG A 876 32.57 -12.35 79.01
C ARG A 876 31.05 -12.46 78.86
N THR A 877 30.58 -12.62 77.63
CA THR A 877 29.18 -12.91 77.32
C THR A 877 29.00 -14.41 77.14
N LEU A 878 27.86 -14.95 77.57
CA LEU A 878 27.41 -16.30 77.27
C LEU A 878 26.06 -16.20 76.57
N VAL A 879 25.83 -17.02 75.55
CA VAL A 879 24.56 -17.03 74.79
C VAL A 879 24.28 -18.43 74.27
N ARG A 880 23.06 -18.93 74.44
CA ARG A 880 22.61 -20.25 73.95
C ARG A 880 21.34 -20.11 73.12
N PHE A 881 21.19 -21.03 72.19
CA PHE A 881 20.08 -21.14 71.24
C PHE A 881 19.49 -22.54 71.36
N ASP A 882 18.16 -22.68 71.29
CA ASP A 882 17.53 -24.00 71.21
C ASP A 882 17.57 -24.48 69.76
N LEU A 883 18.56 -25.31 69.46
CA LEU A 883 18.67 -26.05 68.21
C LEU A 883 17.77 -27.29 68.26
N ALA A 884 17.39 -27.81 67.09
CA ALA A 884 16.81 -29.14 66.97
C ALA A 884 17.81 -30.20 67.46
N ALA A 885 17.33 -31.40 67.81
CA ALA A 885 18.19 -32.51 68.25
C ALA A 885 19.16 -32.95 67.14
N ASP A 886 18.68 -32.97 65.89
CA ASP A 886 19.41 -33.37 64.70
C ASP A 886 19.21 -32.31 63.59
N PRO A 887 20.15 -32.19 62.62
CA PRO A 887 19.91 -31.47 61.36
C PRO A 887 18.74 -32.09 60.56
N PRO A 888 18.21 -31.38 59.53
CA PRO A 888 17.24 -31.97 58.61
C PRO A 888 17.78 -33.27 57.98
N THR A 889 16.93 -34.31 57.89
CA THR A 889 17.37 -35.66 57.51
C THR A 889 18.05 -35.67 56.15
N GLY A 890 19.32 -36.11 56.12
CA GLY A 890 20.15 -36.16 54.90
C GLY A 890 20.83 -34.83 54.54
N CYS A 891 20.80 -33.84 55.44
CA CYS A 891 21.42 -32.53 55.23
C CYS A 891 22.54 -32.27 56.25
N GLU A 892 23.58 -31.57 55.82
CA GLU A 892 24.67 -31.07 56.68
C GLU A 892 24.64 -29.53 56.75
N ILE A 893 25.39 -28.96 57.70
CA ILE A 893 25.49 -27.50 57.85
C ILE A 893 26.38 -26.93 56.74
N ALA A 894 25.75 -26.22 55.80
CA ALA A 894 26.45 -25.46 54.77
C ALA A 894 27.13 -24.21 55.35
N ALA A 895 26.44 -23.54 56.28
CA ALA A 895 26.94 -22.37 56.98
C ALA A 895 26.17 -22.16 58.30
N ALA A 896 26.84 -21.60 59.31
CA ALA A 896 26.16 -21.03 60.46
C ALA A 896 26.79 -19.69 60.86
N THR A 897 25.94 -18.71 61.18
CA THR A 897 26.33 -17.34 61.52
C THR A 897 25.71 -16.93 62.85
N LEU A 898 26.54 -16.78 63.88
CA LEU A 898 26.14 -16.18 65.15
C LEU A 898 26.09 -14.66 64.98
N ARG A 899 24.98 -14.03 65.33
CA ARG A 899 24.76 -12.58 65.20
C ARG A 899 24.44 -11.96 66.56
N LEU A 900 25.24 -10.99 67.00
CA LEU A 900 25.00 -10.22 68.23
C LEU A 900 25.02 -8.73 67.92
N TYR A 901 23.95 -8.01 68.25
CA TYR A 901 23.85 -6.60 67.93
C TYR A 901 24.67 -5.73 68.90
N ALA A 902 25.60 -4.95 68.35
CA ALA A 902 26.43 -4.00 69.06
C ALA A 902 25.62 -2.76 69.48
N GLY A 903 25.33 -2.65 70.77
CA GLY A 903 24.72 -1.46 71.37
C GLY A 903 25.68 -0.28 71.49
N THR A 904 26.92 -0.56 71.89
CA THR A 904 28.04 0.38 71.88
C THR A 904 29.33 -0.41 71.66
N TRP A 905 30.23 0.08 70.81
CA TRP A 905 31.49 -0.60 70.49
C TRP A 905 32.69 0.29 70.78
N SER A 906 33.86 -0.34 70.88
CA SER A 906 35.17 0.33 70.92
C SER A 906 35.94 -0.05 69.66
N GLN A 907 36.70 0.86 69.05
CA GLN A 907 37.47 0.55 67.84
C GLN A 907 38.64 -0.42 68.13
N HIS A 908 39.05 -1.17 67.10
CA HIS A 908 40.22 -2.06 67.11
C HIS A 908 40.23 -3.18 68.17
N ARG A 909 39.06 -3.66 68.64
CA ARG A 909 38.98 -4.93 69.37
C ARG A 909 38.76 -6.09 68.40
N THR A 910 39.23 -7.27 68.78
CA THR A 910 38.85 -8.54 68.13
C THR A 910 38.16 -9.40 69.17
N LEU A 911 36.93 -9.81 68.87
CA LEU A 911 36.08 -10.61 69.74
C LEU A 911 36.04 -12.03 69.19
N ARG A 912 36.33 -13.02 70.04
CA ARG A 912 36.16 -14.43 69.70
C ARG A 912 34.85 -14.97 70.23
N ALA A 913 34.21 -15.83 69.45
CA ALA A 913 33.18 -16.76 69.87
C ALA A 913 33.79 -18.16 69.97
N VAL A 914 33.60 -18.85 71.10
CA VAL A 914 33.98 -20.25 71.33
C VAL A 914 32.77 -21.03 71.81
N ALA A 915 32.67 -22.32 71.50
CA ALA A 915 31.61 -23.16 72.04
C ALA A 915 31.84 -23.45 73.53
N LEU A 916 30.76 -23.62 74.29
CA LEU A 916 30.83 -24.03 75.69
C LEU A 916 30.85 -25.55 75.80
N ALA A 917 31.77 -26.08 76.60
CA ALA A 917 31.96 -27.51 76.82
C ALA A 917 31.22 -28.04 78.07
N GLY A 918 30.43 -27.19 78.73
CA GLY A 918 29.59 -27.57 79.87
C GLY A 918 28.32 -26.73 80.00
N GLY A 919 27.26 -27.35 80.51
CA GLY A 919 25.96 -26.70 80.68
C GLY A 919 25.97 -25.59 81.74
N TRP A 920 25.05 -24.64 81.58
CA TRP A 920 24.84 -23.50 82.49
C TRP A 920 23.38 -23.05 82.42
N SER A 921 22.95 -22.29 83.43
CA SER A 921 21.61 -21.74 83.53
C SER A 921 21.63 -20.22 83.70
N GLU A 922 20.83 -19.52 82.90
CA GLU A 922 20.71 -18.06 82.82
C GLU A 922 20.62 -17.38 84.19
N GLY A 923 19.71 -17.83 85.07
CA GLY A 923 19.54 -17.24 86.41
C GLY A 923 20.59 -17.61 87.47
N THR A 924 21.61 -18.42 87.14
CA THR A 924 22.60 -18.88 88.13
C THR A 924 24.07 -18.82 87.67
N VAL A 925 24.33 -18.50 86.40
CA VAL A 925 25.70 -18.37 85.89
C VAL A 925 26.38 -17.10 86.39
N THR A 926 27.63 -17.24 86.82
CA THR A 926 28.48 -16.19 87.40
C THR A 926 29.92 -16.45 86.96
N TRP A 927 30.85 -15.55 87.24
CA TRP A 927 32.26 -15.80 86.93
C TRP A 927 32.83 -17.04 87.66
N ALA A 928 32.42 -17.28 88.91
CA ALA A 928 32.95 -18.34 89.76
C ALA A 928 32.49 -19.75 89.39
N ASN A 929 31.37 -19.88 88.68
CA ASN A 929 30.82 -21.16 88.19
C ASN A 929 30.65 -21.17 86.66
N GLN A 930 31.39 -20.31 85.94
CA GLN A 930 31.29 -20.25 84.48
C GLN A 930 31.66 -21.62 83.86
N PRO A 931 30.91 -22.10 82.86
CA PRO A 931 31.23 -23.34 82.19
C PRO A 931 32.59 -23.29 81.49
N PRO A 932 33.28 -24.44 81.34
CA PRO A 932 34.46 -24.53 80.49
C PRO A 932 34.09 -24.25 79.02
N ALA A 933 35.05 -23.75 78.25
CA ALA A 933 34.90 -23.48 76.83
C ALA A 933 35.88 -24.33 75.99
N THR A 934 35.55 -24.54 74.72
CA THR A 934 36.40 -25.21 73.74
C THR A 934 37.52 -24.30 73.23
N ASP A 935 38.57 -24.88 72.67
CA ASP A 935 39.71 -24.13 72.12
C ASP A 935 39.44 -23.50 70.73
N ALA A 936 38.59 -24.13 69.91
CA ALA A 936 38.23 -23.63 68.58
C ALA A 936 37.48 -22.30 68.67
N ALA A 937 37.90 -21.29 67.91
CA ALA A 937 37.45 -19.91 68.06
C ALA A 937 37.17 -19.22 66.71
N ALA A 938 35.92 -18.82 66.49
CA ALA A 938 35.58 -17.87 65.42
C ALA A 938 35.89 -16.44 65.89
N VAL A 939 36.32 -15.54 65.01
CA VAL A 939 36.69 -14.15 65.38
C VAL A 939 36.00 -13.11 64.50
N VAL A 940 35.65 -11.97 65.11
CA VAL A 940 35.15 -10.78 64.40
C VAL A 940 35.80 -9.52 64.97
N THR A 941 35.97 -8.49 64.14
CA THR A 941 36.38 -7.17 64.60
C THR A 941 35.18 -6.42 65.20
N SER A 942 35.37 -5.71 66.31
CA SER A 942 34.33 -4.88 66.91
C SER A 942 33.90 -3.72 65.99
N GLY A 943 32.59 -3.51 65.88
CA GLY A 943 31.98 -2.46 65.06
C GLY A 943 30.55 -2.13 65.48
N PRO A 944 29.89 -1.20 64.77
CA PRO A 944 28.46 -0.92 64.93
C PRO A 944 27.59 -2.03 64.33
N GLY A 945 26.34 -2.14 64.77
CA GLY A 945 25.34 -3.02 64.15
C GLY A 945 25.51 -4.50 64.50
N TRP A 946 25.13 -5.39 63.60
CA TRP A 946 25.30 -6.83 63.80
C TRP A 946 26.78 -7.23 63.73
N LEU A 947 27.29 -7.82 64.80
CA LEU A 947 28.55 -8.55 64.78
C LEU A 947 28.26 -10.00 64.42
N GLU A 948 28.93 -10.48 63.37
CA GLU A 948 28.62 -11.76 62.74
C GLU A 948 29.87 -12.66 62.75
N TRP A 949 29.76 -13.82 63.39
CA TRP A 949 30.81 -14.83 63.42
C TRP A 949 30.36 -16.03 62.58
N ALA A 950 31.19 -16.46 61.62
CA ALA A 950 31.04 -17.76 60.98
C ALA A 950 31.40 -18.85 62.01
N VAL A 951 30.42 -19.68 62.37
CA VAL A 951 30.47 -20.65 63.47
C VAL A 951 29.99 -22.05 63.05
N ALA A 952 30.07 -22.37 61.76
CA ALA A 952 29.60 -23.66 61.21
C ALA A 952 30.16 -24.86 61.97
N GLU A 953 31.49 -24.92 62.17
CA GLU A 953 32.16 -25.98 62.94
C GLU A 953 31.69 -26.06 64.40
N HIS A 954 31.46 -24.92 65.05
CA HIS A 954 30.97 -24.87 66.43
C HIS A 954 29.54 -25.39 66.54
N VAL A 955 28.69 -25.04 65.58
CA VAL A 955 27.28 -25.47 65.55
C VAL A 955 27.20 -26.95 65.19
N GLN A 956 28.04 -27.45 64.27
CA GLN A 956 28.17 -28.88 63.99
C GLN A 956 28.52 -29.66 65.26
N GLY A 957 29.54 -29.21 66.02
CA GLY A 957 29.86 -29.80 67.32
C GLY A 957 28.78 -29.67 68.41
N MET A 958 27.79 -28.79 68.23
CA MET A 958 26.60 -28.70 69.10
C MET A 958 25.47 -29.67 68.70
N TYR A 959 25.43 -30.12 67.45
CA TYR A 959 24.56 -31.22 66.98
C TYR A 959 25.19 -32.59 67.29
N ASP A 960 26.49 -32.76 67.01
CA ASP A 960 27.23 -34.00 67.29
C ASP A 960 27.39 -34.29 68.81
N GLY A 961 27.07 -33.32 69.65
CA GLY A 961 27.34 -33.32 71.08
C GLY A 961 26.27 -32.60 71.90
N ALA A 962 26.69 -31.96 72.99
CA ALA A 962 25.77 -31.25 73.87
C ALA A 962 25.79 -29.74 73.58
N ASN A 963 24.68 -29.22 73.03
CA ASN A 963 24.51 -27.78 72.86
C ASN A 963 24.49 -27.05 74.21
N HIS A 964 25.54 -26.25 74.44
CA HIS A 964 25.66 -25.36 75.60
C HIS A 964 25.83 -23.90 75.19
N GLY A 965 25.71 -23.58 73.90
CA GLY A 965 25.88 -22.23 73.37
C GLY A 965 27.34 -21.77 73.32
N PHE A 966 27.50 -20.46 73.19
CA PHE A 966 28.76 -19.77 72.95
C PHE A 966 29.19 -18.93 74.14
N LEU A 967 30.51 -18.79 74.31
CA LEU A 967 31.13 -17.76 75.13
C LEU A 967 31.86 -16.76 74.23
N ILE A 968 31.55 -15.48 74.41
CA ILE A 968 32.18 -14.37 73.69
C ILE A 968 33.18 -13.69 74.61
N SER A 969 34.41 -13.55 74.14
CA SER A 969 35.50 -12.91 74.87
C SER A 969 36.37 -12.05 73.94
N ASP A 970 36.97 -11.01 74.48
CA ASP A 970 37.96 -10.21 73.77
C ASP A 970 39.31 -10.95 73.76
N ILE A 971 40.04 -10.92 72.64
CA ILE A 971 41.41 -11.47 72.54
C ILE A 971 42.50 -10.38 72.53
N THR A 972 42.12 -9.11 72.45
CA THR A 972 43.03 -7.96 72.36
C THR A 972 43.34 -7.36 73.74
N SER A 973 44.30 -7.96 74.45
CA SER A 973 44.58 -7.68 75.88
C SER A 973 45.24 -6.32 76.23
N SER A 974 45.03 -5.25 75.46
CA SER A 974 45.70 -3.95 75.65
C SER A 974 44.80 -2.70 75.56
N GLY A 975 43.52 -2.83 75.21
CA GLY A 975 42.56 -1.72 75.17
C GLY A 975 41.73 -1.61 76.44
N SER A 976 41.35 -0.39 76.86
CA SER A 976 40.43 -0.14 77.97
C SER A 976 38.95 -0.16 77.57
N GLY A 977 38.63 -0.27 76.27
CA GLY A 977 37.27 -0.15 75.73
C GLY A 977 36.35 -1.34 76.02
N GLU A 978 35.08 -1.07 76.28
CA GLU A 978 34.01 -2.07 76.48
C GLU A 978 33.24 -2.30 75.18
N GLN A 979 32.88 -3.54 74.88
CA GLN A 979 31.83 -3.86 73.90
C GLN A 979 30.54 -4.15 74.66
N ARG A 980 29.43 -3.50 74.25
CA ARG A 980 28.08 -3.86 74.68
C ARG A 980 27.32 -4.52 73.56
N LEU A 981 26.70 -5.64 73.90
CA LEU A 981 25.84 -6.43 73.04
C LEU A 981 24.42 -6.37 73.61
N TYR A 982 23.40 -6.50 72.77
CA TYR A 982 22.02 -6.62 73.22
C TYR A 982 21.71 -8.04 73.69
N SER A 983 20.95 -8.17 74.76
CA SER A 983 20.44 -9.44 75.29
C SER A 983 19.05 -9.76 74.75
N ARG A 984 18.55 -10.96 75.05
CA ARG A 984 17.20 -11.44 74.75
C ARG A 984 16.10 -10.70 75.54
N GLU A 985 16.40 -10.10 76.69
CA GLU A 985 15.46 -9.23 77.44
C GLU A 985 15.16 -7.93 76.68
N ARG A 986 15.93 -7.62 75.63
CA ARG A 986 15.66 -6.47 74.76
C ARG A 986 14.60 -6.85 73.72
N TRP A 987 13.66 -5.93 73.49
CA TRP A 987 12.52 -6.15 72.58
C TRP A 987 12.87 -6.10 71.08
N SER A 988 14.11 -5.75 70.71
CA SER A 988 14.58 -5.67 69.32
C SER A 988 16.07 -5.97 69.22
N ASN A 989 16.47 -6.51 68.07
CA ASN A 989 17.84 -6.95 67.76
C ASN A 989 18.44 -7.88 68.83
N GLN A 990 17.64 -8.84 69.28
CA GLN A 990 18.06 -9.94 70.17
C GLN A 990 19.14 -10.80 69.50
N PRO A 991 19.99 -11.51 70.26
CA PRO A 991 20.91 -12.50 69.72
C PRO A 991 20.24 -13.50 68.77
N GLN A 992 20.86 -13.73 67.61
CA GLN A 992 20.38 -14.67 66.59
C GLN A 992 21.49 -15.66 66.21
N LEU A 993 21.09 -16.89 65.87
CA LEU A 993 21.93 -17.87 65.19
C LEU A 993 21.23 -18.25 63.90
N VAL A 994 21.85 -17.93 62.77
CA VAL A 994 21.35 -18.31 61.43
C VAL A 994 22.06 -19.58 61.00
N VAL A 995 21.35 -20.60 60.57
CA VAL A 995 21.91 -21.87 60.09
C VAL A 995 21.33 -22.21 58.72
N THR A 996 22.20 -22.47 57.76
CA THR A 996 21.86 -22.91 56.40
C THR A 996 22.32 -24.36 56.24
N PHE A 997 21.45 -25.20 55.71
CA PHE A 997 21.74 -26.60 55.45
C PHE A 997 21.88 -26.86 53.94
N THR A 998 22.68 -27.86 53.57
CA THR A 998 22.84 -28.35 52.19
C THR A 998 22.71 -29.88 52.17
N PRO A 999 22.27 -30.50 51.06
CA PRO A 999 22.19 -31.95 50.99
C PRO A 999 23.56 -32.59 51.21
N ILE A 1000 23.61 -33.66 51.99
CA ILE A 1000 24.78 -34.54 52.07
C ILE A 1000 24.84 -35.29 50.74
N VAL A 1001 25.91 -35.04 49.99
CA VAL A 1001 26.20 -35.75 48.74
C VAL A 1001 27.20 -36.87 49.07
N GLU A 1002 26.75 -38.12 49.08
CA GLU A 1002 27.62 -39.31 49.16
C GLU A 1002 28.40 -39.55 47.86
#